data_AF-A0A662XKH6-F1
#
_entry.id   AF-A0A662XKH6-F1
#
_cell.length_a   1.000
_cell.length_b   1.000
_cell.length_c   1.000
_cell.angle_alpha   90.00
_cell.angle_beta   90.00
_cell.angle_gamma   90.00
#
_symmetry.space_group_name_H-M   'P 1'
#
loop_
_entity.id
_entity.type
_entity.pdbx_description
1 polymer ?
#
loop_
_entity_poly.entity_id
_entity_poly.type
_entity_poly.pdbx_seq_one_letter_code
_entity_poly.pdbx_strand_id
1 'polypeptide(L)'
;MESASHVAHEGHLQYQGKDGKWKERWFLLDAEKLALVKCGAATHRPSKSFGSVLGGDVVIDDVRPLSEVPAPSSREELPVAAVESEPATFSGFEVSTRDGAKFVFRTKSLDEQAAWLSTILRTSSGFSAGVIERLAVRELLAGKYSLVRELGRGASGIVSLYTWQGKPFAIKKFVPQKSKGIPNRRAVPAATGKRPSMLANDPNAVPDDVRREVALLKKASNLPFVIRLHDVILDTEHRDYYLVMEYMGGGAIAEWDSSRKCYVSSRAKSAASGSAALLDENTIRTYVTNLVLAVQGLHLNHLSHRDIKPENLMANEEHTLCKLGDLGVAHYFKEENGALRDEEDVEAMELWDLNQNETPSSPRPESSNNDLEPGKRELRGLIKSTKGTYQFLPPESLSGDAFCAFKADIWAIGVTMYALLFGSLPYYSTDVTELFDKIESDPLTFPEACQDNDAKDLLRGILEKDPEKRGTLESILQHRWTNRNINAKSLRKQVQALKQTPAISVEDHEMGSAVSVRFTKMRAAMHWHPSEGKDPLPSTTGISSTPQEGEKYRPNPIDTNQTTLPAWLEPHRELVAAQMHYDWCRSKTLAGWTHGETRDDAKLIHPCLVPMRMLDTEARDRNLRSVDEILKCVAALGVRMDYRRSTKLKTPEVPLPLDRVHLSWDMVMLIDLLAENSHEVWATGYTTSDWRFGSQFDEAAKTHPSLKSYMLLDEHDKVLTREGVTSVLKSCMQLGCRFSCSHRGRKS
;
A
#
# COMPACT_ATOMS: atom_id res chain seq x y z
N MET A 1 -26.34 -9.96 -38.41
CA MET A 1 -26.74 -8.62 -37.92
C MET A 1 -26.32 -8.52 -36.45
N GLU A 2 -25.05 -8.80 -36.17
CA GLU A 2 -24.51 -8.97 -34.81
C GLU A 2 -23.06 -8.43 -34.80
N SER A 3 -22.86 -7.17 -34.41
CA SER A 3 -21.54 -6.65 -33.99
C SER A 3 -21.62 -5.27 -33.31
N ALA A 4 -22.77 -4.90 -32.74
CA ALA A 4 -22.97 -3.58 -32.12
C ALA A 4 -22.90 -3.59 -30.58
N SER A 5 -22.66 -4.75 -29.95
CA SER A 5 -22.83 -4.94 -28.50
C SER A 5 -21.63 -4.63 -27.61
N HIS A 6 -20.49 -4.14 -28.15
CA HIS A 6 -19.25 -3.99 -27.37
C HIS A 6 -18.57 -2.61 -27.48
N VAL A 7 -19.23 -1.62 -28.08
CA VAL A 7 -18.70 -0.24 -28.14
C VAL A 7 -19.04 0.48 -26.84
N ALA A 8 -18.02 0.84 -26.05
CA ALA A 8 -18.22 1.57 -24.78
C ALA A 8 -18.23 3.10 -24.96
N HIS A 9 -17.49 3.61 -25.95
CA HIS A 9 -17.46 5.04 -26.28
C HIS A 9 -17.06 5.22 -27.75
N GLU A 10 -17.49 6.31 -28.37
CA GLU A 10 -17.04 6.68 -29.70
C GLU A 10 -17.07 8.20 -29.90
N GLY A 11 -16.26 8.70 -30.84
CA GLY A 11 -16.20 10.12 -31.14
C GLY A 11 -14.97 10.50 -31.96
N HIS A 12 -14.87 11.79 -32.29
CA HIS A 12 -13.72 12.34 -32.98
C HIS A 12 -12.55 12.56 -32.02
N LEU A 13 -11.37 12.05 -32.39
CA LEU A 13 -10.12 12.37 -31.71
C LEU A 13 -9.08 12.83 -32.74
N GLN A 14 -8.28 13.81 -32.35
CA GLN A 14 -7.06 14.13 -33.06
C GLN A 14 -5.91 13.29 -32.49
N TYR A 15 -5.16 12.61 -33.34
CA TYR A 15 -4.01 11.81 -32.91
C TYR A 15 -2.75 12.20 -33.69
N GLN A 16 -1.58 11.99 -33.10
CA GLN A 16 -0.30 12.22 -33.75
C GLN A 16 0.12 11.00 -34.60
N GLY A 17 0.27 11.19 -35.91
CA GLY A 17 0.75 10.14 -36.83
C GLY A 17 2.26 9.90 -36.75
N LYS A 18 2.75 8.82 -37.37
CA LYS A 18 4.21 8.51 -37.47
C LYS A 18 5.02 9.62 -38.14
N ASP A 19 4.37 10.45 -38.95
CA ASP A 19 4.92 11.63 -39.61
C ASP A 19 4.99 12.87 -38.70
N GLY A 20 4.64 12.72 -37.41
CA GLY A 20 4.58 13.81 -36.43
C GLY A 20 3.38 14.75 -36.59
N LYS A 21 2.60 14.58 -37.66
CA LYS A 21 1.43 15.41 -38.02
C LYS A 21 0.17 15.00 -37.28
N TRP A 22 -0.68 15.98 -36.98
CA TRP A 22 -1.96 15.74 -36.32
C TRP A 22 -3.05 15.39 -37.32
N LYS A 23 -3.86 14.37 -37.01
CA LYS A 23 -4.95 13.88 -37.87
C LYS A 23 -6.20 13.65 -37.06
N GLU A 24 -7.33 14.23 -37.46
CA GLU A 24 -8.64 13.97 -36.85
C GLU A 24 -9.30 12.74 -37.46
N ARG A 25 -9.75 11.79 -36.62
CA ARG A 25 -10.47 10.58 -37.06
C ARG A 25 -11.53 10.19 -36.03
N TRP A 26 -12.54 9.44 -36.49
CA TRP A 26 -13.51 8.81 -35.61
C TRP A 26 -12.88 7.55 -34.99
N PHE A 27 -12.97 7.42 -33.67
CA PHE A 27 -12.51 6.26 -32.91
C PHE A 27 -13.68 5.63 -32.17
N LEU A 28 -13.62 4.32 -31.98
CA LEU A 28 -14.50 3.57 -31.11
C LEU A 28 -13.69 2.75 -30.11
N LEU A 29 -14.14 2.77 -28.85
CA LEU A 29 -13.55 2.02 -27.75
C LEU A 29 -14.26 0.68 -27.63
N ASP A 30 -13.56 -0.40 -27.97
CA ASP A 30 -14.03 -1.76 -27.85
C ASP A 30 -13.78 -2.28 -26.43
N ALA A 31 -14.86 -2.55 -25.69
CA ALA A 31 -14.81 -2.98 -24.30
C ALA A 31 -14.31 -4.41 -24.11
N GLU A 32 -14.45 -5.28 -25.12
CA GLU A 32 -14.03 -6.67 -25.04
C GLU A 32 -12.54 -6.79 -25.39
N LYS A 33 -12.10 -6.05 -26.41
CA LYS A 33 -10.70 -6.04 -26.84
C LYS A 33 -9.80 -5.11 -26.02
N LEU A 34 -10.41 -4.24 -25.20
CA LEU A 34 -9.72 -3.17 -24.49
C LEU A 34 -8.92 -2.29 -25.44
N ALA A 35 -9.54 -1.88 -26.56
CA ALA A 35 -8.81 -1.22 -27.64
C ALA A 35 -9.51 0.00 -28.21
N LEU A 36 -8.71 1.02 -28.57
CA LEU A 36 -9.17 2.11 -29.44
C LEU A 36 -9.05 1.66 -30.90
N VAL A 37 -10.18 1.61 -31.58
CA VAL A 37 -10.28 1.20 -32.98
C VAL A 37 -10.56 2.42 -33.82
N LYS A 38 -9.72 2.64 -34.83
CA LYS A 38 -9.86 3.75 -35.78
C LYS A 38 -10.88 3.38 -36.87
N CYS A 39 -11.87 4.23 -37.09
CA CYS A 39 -12.90 4.04 -38.12
C CYS A 39 -12.47 4.58 -39.49
N GLY A 40 -13.13 4.07 -40.55
CA GLY A 40 -12.93 4.55 -41.92
C GLY A 40 -13.49 5.96 -42.14
N ALA A 41 -12.93 6.70 -43.10
CA ALA A 41 -13.27 8.12 -43.33
C ALA A 41 -14.71 8.39 -43.80
N ALA A 42 -15.50 7.37 -44.13
CA ALA A 42 -16.83 7.51 -44.73
C ALA A 42 -17.95 6.73 -44.01
N THR A 43 -17.65 5.91 -43.00
CA THR A 43 -18.67 5.10 -42.28
C THR A 43 -18.24 4.78 -40.85
N HIS A 44 -19.20 4.61 -39.92
CA HIS A 44 -18.98 4.14 -38.53
C HIS A 44 -18.54 2.66 -38.43
N ARG A 45 -18.12 2.02 -39.53
CA ARG A 45 -17.64 0.64 -39.51
C ARG A 45 -16.12 0.60 -39.28
N PRO A 46 -15.62 -0.30 -38.41
CA PRO A 46 -14.19 -0.58 -38.29
C PRO A 46 -13.61 -0.93 -39.67
N SER A 47 -12.53 -0.26 -40.09
CA SER A 47 -11.94 -0.54 -41.40
C SER A 47 -11.17 -1.87 -41.37
N LYS A 48 -11.46 -2.77 -42.31
CA LYS A 48 -10.83 -4.10 -42.44
C LYS A 48 -9.43 -4.06 -43.07
N SER A 49 -8.98 -2.90 -43.56
CA SER A 49 -7.68 -2.75 -44.22
C SER A 49 -6.77 -1.85 -43.38
N PHE A 50 -5.86 -2.43 -42.60
CA PHE A 50 -4.80 -1.65 -41.95
C PHE A 50 -3.49 -2.43 -41.86
N GLY A 51 -2.61 -2.20 -42.83
CA GLY A 51 -1.17 -2.25 -42.61
C GLY A 51 -0.73 -1.03 -41.78
N SER A 52 0.26 -1.22 -40.91
CA SER A 52 0.58 -0.30 -39.82
C SER A 52 0.99 1.13 -40.24
N VAL A 53 0.31 2.12 -39.67
CA VAL A 53 0.89 3.40 -39.18
C VAL A 53 0.43 3.69 -37.74
N LEU A 54 -0.75 3.19 -37.34
CA LEU A 54 -1.20 2.94 -35.95
C LEU A 54 -1.45 1.43 -35.67
N GLY A 55 -0.98 0.54 -36.55
CA GLY A 55 -0.77 -0.88 -36.24
C GLY A 55 -1.97 -1.85 -36.11
N GLY A 56 -3.23 -1.41 -36.08
CA GLY A 56 -4.37 -2.29 -35.81
C GLY A 56 -5.20 -1.73 -34.65
N ASP A 57 -5.94 -2.59 -33.95
CA ASP A 57 -6.62 -2.24 -32.69
C ASP A 57 -5.55 -1.76 -31.68
N VAL A 58 -5.64 -0.51 -31.18
CA VAL A 58 -4.72 0.00 -30.16
C VAL A 58 -5.12 -0.61 -28.83
N VAL A 59 -4.59 -1.78 -28.51
CA VAL A 59 -4.83 -2.46 -27.23
C VAL A 59 -4.24 -1.60 -26.12
N ILE A 60 -5.13 -1.01 -25.34
CA ILE A 60 -4.81 -0.06 -24.28
C ILE A 60 -4.16 -0.84 -23.14
N ASP A 61 -2.88 -0.56 -22.92
CA ASP A 61 -2.20 -1.00 -21.72
C ASP A 61 -2.25 0.11 -20.67
N ASP A 62 -1.94 1.34 -21.09
CA ASP A 62 -2.02 2.52 -20.24
C ASP A 62 -2.71 3.73 -20.85
N VAL A 63 -3.33 4.56 -20.01
CA VAL A 63 -3.83 5.88 -20.37
C VAL A 63 -3.54 6.89 -19.27
N ARG A 64 -3.04 8.08 -19.66
CA ARG A 64 -2.80 9.19 -18.73
C ARG A 64 -3.30 10.52 -19.29
N PRO A 65 -3.89 11.40 -18.46
CA PRO A 65 -4.15 12.77 -18.87
C PRO A 65 -2.84 13.51 -19.12
N LEU A 66 -2.84 14.44 -20.07
CA LEU A 66 -1.78 15.39 -20.30
C LEU A 66 -2.29 16.78 -19.92
N SER A 67 -1.49 17.50 -19.13
CA SER A 67 -1.78 18.88 -18.71
C SER A 67 -1.66 19.87 -19.85
N GLU A 68 -0.74 19.61 -20.79
CA GLU A 68 -0.50 20.44 -21.98
C GLU A 68 -0.17 19.54 -23.17
N VAL A 69 -0.93 19.69 -24.26
CA VAL A 69 -0.56 19.16 -25.57
C VAL A 69 -0.20 20.35 -26.46
N PRO A 70 0.92 20.32 -27.21
CA PRO A 70 1.36 21.45 -28.05
C PRO A 70 0.22 21.98 -28.93
N ALA A 71 0.17 23.27 -29.24
CA ALA A 71 -0.80 23.81 -30.19
C ALA A 71 -0.56 23.27 -31.62
N PRO A 72 -1.59 23.19 -32.48
CA PRO A 72 -1.41 22.91 -33.90
C PRO A 72 -0.51 23.94 -34.56
N SER A 73 0.38 23.50 -35.45
CA SER A 73 1.36 24.38 -36.09
C SER A 73 0.80 25.08 -37.35
N SER A 74 -0.38 24.65 -37.80
CA SER A 74 -1.09 25.21 -38.96
C SER A 74 -2.60 25.22 -38.76
N ARG A 75 -3.31 26.12 -39.46
CA ARG A 75 -4.78 26.25 -39.42
C ARG A 75 -5.53 25.00 -39.91
N GLU A 76 -4.88 24.13 -40.69
CA GLU A 76 -5.46 22.87 -41.18
C GLU A 76 -5.56 21.79 -40.09
N GLU A 77 -4.85 21.96 -38.96
CA GLU A 77 -4.86 21.04 -37.82
C GLU A 77 -5.84 21.45 -36.70
N LEU A 78 -6.60 22.54 -36.87
CA LEU A 78 -7.55 23.03 -35.88
C LEU A 78 -8.87 22.21 -35.87
N PRO A 79 -9.46 21.93 -34.70
CA PRO A 79 -10.80 21.34 -34.63
C PRO A 79 -11.82 22.28 -35.30
N VAL A 80 -12.75 21.73 -36.07
CA VAL A 80 -13.79 22.49 -36.80
C VAL A 80 -14.60 23.44 -35.90
N ALA A 81 -14.67 23.16 -34.59
CA ALA A 81 -15.41 23.96 -33.60
C ALA A 81 -14.57 25.04 -32.87
N ALA A 82 -13.25 25.12 -33.08
CA ALA A 82 -12.34 25.98 -32.30
C ALA A 82 -12.06 27.36 -32.94
N VAL A 83 -12.87 27.81 -33.90
CA VAL A 83 -12.56 28.95 -34.78
C VAL A 83 -12.67 30.32 -34.08
N GLU A 84 -13.21 30.41 -32.86
CA GLU A 84 -13.53 31.71 -32.25
C GLU A 84 -12.56 32.23 -31.16
N SER A 85 -11.53 31.46 -30.76
CA SER A 85 -10.30 31.99 -30.13
C SER A 85 -9.26 30.88 -30.05
N GLU A 86 -8.00 31.15 -30.40
CA GLU A 86 -6.92 30.15 -30.33
C GLU A 86 -6.40 30.02 -28.89
N PRO A 87 -6.68 28.93 -28.14
CA PRO A 87 -5.99 28.69 -26.89
C PRO A 87 -4.53 28.31 -27.17
N ALA A 88 -3.60 28.82 -26.35
CA ALA A 88 -2.18 28.50 -26.46
C ALA A 88 -1.84 27.02 -26.17
N THR A 89 -2.78 26.27 -25.56
CA THR A 89 -2.60 24.89 -25.09
C THR A 89 -3.90 24.10 -25.27
N PHE A 90 -3.80 22.85 -25.74
CA PHE A 90 -4.94 21.92 -25.85
C PHE A 90 -4.88 20.83 -24.79
N SER A 91 -6.05 20.36 -24.36
CA SER A 91 -6.20 19.19 -23.47
C SER A 91 -6.10 17.89 -24.26
N GLY A 92 -5.65 16.82 -23.62
CA GLY A 92 -5.49 15.54 -24.31
C GLY A 92 -4.93 14.44 -23.43
N PHE A 93 -4.80 13.23 -23.97
CA PHE A 93 -4.33 12.09 -23.20
C PHE A 93 -3.35 11.24 -24.00
N GLU A 94 -2.45 10.55 -23.31
CA GLU A 94 -1.53 9.59 -23.92
C GLU A 94 -2.03 8.18 -23.62
N VAL A 95 -2.09 7.34 -24.65
CA VAL A 95 -2.31 5.90 -24.54
C VAL A 95 -0.99 5.18 -24.77
N SER A 96 -0.61 4.29 -23.86
CA SER A 96 0.48 3.34 -24.08
C SER A 96 -0.06 1.95 -24.39
N THR A 97 0.61 1.23 -25.27
CA THR A 97 0.28 -0.16 -25.64
C THR A 97 1.26 -1.14 -25.00
N ARG A 98 0.89 -2.43 -24.97
CA ARG A 98 1.67 -3.50 -24.33
C ARG A 98 3.08 -3.70 -24.90
N ASP A 99 3.26 -3.34 -26.17
CA ASP A 99 4.55 -3.37 -26.88
C ASP A 99 5.37 -2.09 -26.67
N GLY A 100 4.90 -1.17 -25.81
CA GLY A 100 5.62 0.05 -25.42
C GLY A 100 5.41 1.25 -26.34
N ALA A 101 4.54 1.15 -27.35
CA ALA A 101 4.21 2.30 -28.20
C ALA A 101 3.33 3.32 -27.45
N LYS A 102 3.49 4.60 -27.78
CA LYS A 102 2.76 5.71 -27.16
C LYS A 102 2.03 6.51 -28.22
N PHE A 103 0.77 6.82 -27.94
CA PHE A 103 -0.11 7.56 -28.82
C PHE A 103 -0.70 8.74 -28.08
N VAL A 104 -0.45 9.95 -28.58
CA VAL A 104 -1.00 11.17 -28.00
C VAL A 104 -2.27 11.54 -28.74
N PHE A 105 -3.33 11.79 -27.99
CA PHE A 105 -4.62 12.23 -28.45
C PHE A 105 -4.92 13.63 -27.91
N ARG A 106 -5.49 14.50 -28.75
CA ARG A 106 -6.06 15.80 -28.35
C ARG A 106 -7.58 15.71 -28.34
N THR A 107 -8.18 16.39 -27.38
CA THR A 107 -9.62 16.58 -27.24
C THR A 107 -9.99 18.05 -27.40
N LYS A 108 -11.26 18.32 -27.71
CA LYS A 108 -11.78 19.69 -27.92
C LYS A 108 -11.98 20.42 -26.60
N SER A 109 -12.19 19.68 -25.50
CA SER A 109 -12.34 20.22 -24.15
C SER A 109 -11.77 19.28 -23.09
N LEU A 110 -11.63 19.80 -21.87
CA LEU A 110 -11.35 19.01 -20.67
C LEU A 110 -12.48 18.01 -20.38
N ASP A 111 -13.74 18.37 -20.64
CA ASP A 111 -14.88 17.48 -20.41
C ASP A 111 -14.84 16.27 -21.36
N GLU A 112 -14.50 16.50 -22.63
CA GLU A 112 -14.33 15.41 -23.61
C GLU A 112 -13.12 14.53 -23.23
N GLN A 113 -12.02 15.13 -22.77
CA GLN A 113 -10.87 14.39 -22.21
C GLN A 113 -11.30 13.49 -21.05
N ALA A 114 -12.07 14.03 -20.11
CA ALA A 114 -12.57 13.30 -18.95
C ALA A 114 -13.51 12.17 -19.36
N ALA A 115 -14.38 12.38 -20.36
CA ALA A 115 -15.31 11.36 -20.87
C ALA A 115 -14.56 10.17 -21.51
N TRP A 116 -13.57 10.45 -22.36
CA TRP A 116 -12.71 9.43 -22.96
C TRP A 116 -11.89 8.69 -21.91
N LEU A 117 -11.16 9.41 -21.06
CA LEU A 117 -10.33 8.81 -20.01
C LEU A 117 -11.16 7.95 -19.05
N SER A 118 -12.31 8.46 -18.60
CA SER A 118 -13.22 7.72 -17.75
C SER A 118 -13.63 6.43 -18.43
N THR A 119 -14.14 6.49 -19.66
CA THR A 119 -14.64 5.29 -20.33
C THR A 119 -13.53 4.30 -20.68
N ILE A 120 -12.34 4.78 -21.05
CA ILE A 120 -11.15 3.96 -21.25
C ILE A 120 -10.74 3.28 -19.94
N LEU A 121 -10.66 3.99 -18.82
CA LEU A 121 -10.34 3.39 -17.52
C LEU A 121 -11.42 2.39 -17.08
N ARG A 122 -12.69 2.66 -17.43
CA ARG A 122 -13.79 1.73 -17.17
C ARG A 122 -13.72 0.45 -18.00
N THR A 123 -13.14 0.48 -19.19
CA THR A 123 -12.93 -0.75 -19.96
C THR A 123 -11.60 -1.40 -19.61
N SER A 124 -10.51 -0.65 -19.55
CA SER A 124 -9.12 -1.13 -19.43
C SER A 124 -8.72 -1.66 -18.05
N SER A 125 -9.42 -1.26 -16.98
CA SER A 125 -9.15 -1.75 -15.61
C SER A 125 -9.38 -3.25 -15.45
N GLY A 126 -10.11 -3.86 -16.39
CA GLY A 126 -10.44 -5.27 -16.36
C GLY A 126 -11.53 -5.63 -15.35
N PHE A 127 -12.00 -4.73 -14.48
CA PHE A 127 -13.04 -5.03 -13.50
C PHE A 127 -14.45 -5.09 -14.12
N SER A 128 -15.43 -5.62 -13.38
CA SER A 128 -16.84 -5.51 -13.77
C SER A 128 -17.31 -4.05 -13.71
N ALA A 129 -18.20 -3.66 -14.63
CA ALA A 129 -18.62 -2.28 -14.82
C ALA A 129 -19.16 -1.62 -13.53
N GLY A 130 -19.92 -2.35 -12.71
CA GLY A 130 -20.47 -1.82 -11.45
C GLY A 130 -19.40 -1.56 -10.38
N VAL A 131 -18.36 -2.40 -10.31
CA VAL A 131 -17.20 -2.17 -9.41
C VAL A 131 -16.51 -0.86 -9.78
N ILE A 132 -16.33 -0.65 -11.07
CA ILE A 132 -15.64 0.53 -11.60
C ILE A 132 -16.48 1.78 -11.38
N GLU A 133 -17.80 1.74 -11.61
CA GLU A 133 -18.68 2.87 -11.35
C GLU A 133 -18.59 3.32 -9.89
N ARG A 134 -18.58 2.38 -8.94
CA ARG A 134 -18.39 2.70 -7.52
C ARG A 134 -17.02 3.32 -7.21
N LEU A 135 -15.96 2.87 -7.90
CA LEU A 135 -14.63 3.45 -7.76
C LEU A 135 -14.49 4.82 -8.44
N ALA A 136 -15.21 5.05 -9.55
CA ALA A 136 -15.14 6.28 -10.34
C ALA A 136 -15.75 7.50 -9.62
N VAL A 137 -16.65 7.28 -8.67
CA VAL A 137 -17.21 8.34 -7.81
C VAL A 137 -16.18 8.82 -6.77
N ARG A 138 -15.11 8.06 -6.54
CA ARG A 138 -14.08 8.38 -5.54
C ARG A 138 -13.05 9.36 -6.10
N GLU A 139 -12.44 10.15 -5.21
CA GLU A 139 -11.37 11.08 -5.59
C GLU A 139 -10.20 10.35 -6.27
N LEU A 140 -9.82 10.84 -7.45
CA LEU A 140 -8.63 10.37 -8.16
C LEU A 140 -7.41 11.16 -7.70
N LEU A 141 -6.43 10.46 -7.14
CA LEU A 141 -5.12 11.05 -6.87
C LEU A 141 -4.33 11.15 -8.19
N ALA A 142 -3.84 12.35 -8.50
CA ALA A 142 -3.11 12.67 -9.73
C ALA A 142 -3.84 12.27 -11.03
N GLY A 143 -5.19 12.25 -11.01
CA GLY A 143 -6.02 11.83 -12.16
C GLY A 143 -5.85 10.37 -12.56
N LYS A 144 -5.22 9.55 -11.71
CA LYS A 144 -4.72 8.21 -12.05
C LYS A 144 -5.12 7.14 -11.04
N TYR A 145 -4.96 7.42 -9.76
CA TYR A 145 -5.13 6.42 -8.70
C TYR A 145 -6.47 6.60 -8.00
N SER A 146 -7.32 5.57 -8.00
CA SER A 146 -8.60 5.57 -7.28
C SER A 146 -8.39 5.09 -5.85
N LEU A 147 -8.83 5.88 -4.86
CA LEU A 147 -8.76 5.49 -3.45
C LEU A 147 -9.64 4.28 -3.17
N VAL A 148 -9.08 3.23 -2.56
CA VAL A 148 -9.83 2.05 -2.12
C VAL A 148 -10.20 2.17 -0.65
N ARG A 149 -9.22 2.34 0.23
CA ARG A 149 -9.41 2.56 1.66
C ARG A 149 -8.13 3.03 2.33
N GLU A 150 -8.22 3.45 3.58
CA GLU A 150 -7.05 3.63 4.42
C GLU A 150 -6.48 2.27 4.89
N LEU A 151 -5.15 2.15 4.93
CA LEU A 151 -4.43 0.99 5.46
C LEU A 151 -3.96 1.23 6.90
N GLY A 152 -3.55 2.46 7.20
CA GLY A 152 -3.14 2.86 8.54
C GLY A 152 -2.58 4.28 8.61
N ARG A 153 -2.40 4.78 9.84
CA ARG A 153 -1.79 6.08 10.14
C ARG A 153 -0.58 5.88 11.04
N GLY A 154 0.55 6.48 10.69
CA GLY A 154 1.78 6.45 11.47
C GLY A 154 2.37 7.85 11.66
N ALA A 155 3.45 7.93 12.42
CA ALA A 155 4.16 9.19 12.68
C ALA A 155 4.71 9.86 11.39
N SER A 156 4.98 9.04 10.36
CA SER A 156 5.52 9.48 9.07
C SER A 156 4.45 9.80 8.02
N GLY A 157 3.16 9.52 8.30
CA GLY A 157 2.08 9.82 7.36
C GLY A 157 0.90 8.86 7.42
N ILE A 158 -0.01 9.02 6.44
CA ILE A 158 -1.18 8.17 6.25
C ILE A 158 -0.91 7.26 5.05
N VAL A 159 -1.09 5.95 5.22
CA VAL A 159 -0.95 4.98 4.13
C VAL A 159 -2.34 4.51 3.73
N SER A 160 -2.64 4.61 2.44
CA SER A 160 -3.93 4.20 1.87
C SER A 160 -3.73 3.27 0.69
N LEU A 161 -4.67 2.33 0.52
CA LEU A 161 -4.75 1.45 -0.62
C LEU A 161 -5.41 2.20 -1.77
N TYR A 162 -4.74 2.24 -2.91
CA TYR A 162 -5.27 2.73 -4.16
C TYR A 162 -5.24 1.63 -5.21
N THR A 163 -6.06 1.78 -6.24
CA THR A 163 -6.01 0.96 -7.44
C THR A 163 -5.76 1.84 -8.66
N TRP A 164 -4.97 1.32 -9.59
CA TRP A 164 -4.82 1.89 -10.92
C TRP A 164 -4.80 0.75 -11.93
N GLN A 165 -5.76 0.78 -12.86
CA GLN A 165 -5.97 -0.25 -13.88
C GLN A 165 -6.14 -1.69 -13.34
N GLY A 166 -6.73 -1.81 -12.16
CA GLY A 166 -6.87 -3.11 -11.50
C GLY A 166 -5.59 -3.65 -10.88
N LYS A 167 -4.55 -2.82 -10.75
CA LYS A 167 -3.37 -3.14 -9.93
C LYS A 167 -3.42 -2.37 -8.60
N PRO A 168 -3.17 -3.03 -7.46
CA PRO A 168 -3.17 -2.38 -6.16
C PRO A 168 -1.85 -1.69 -5.86
N PHE A 169 -1.92 -0.57 -5.14
CA PHE A 169 -0.78 0.23 -4.70
C PHE A 169 -1.00 0.71 -3.26
N ALA A 170 0.05 0.66 -2.45
CA ALA A 170 0.06 1.34 -1.16
C ALA A 170 0.60 2.75 -1.37
N ILE A 171 -0.22 3.78 -1.15
CA ILE A 171 0.21 5.17 -1.31
C ILE A 171 0.32 5.83 0.07
N LYS A 172 1.53 6.27 0.42
CA LYS A 172 1.82 7.00 1.65
C LYS A 172 1.73 8.50 1.38
N LYS A 173 0.77 9.18 2.00
CA LYS A 173 0.68 10.63 2.08
C LYS A 173 1.48 11.12 3.28
N PHE A 174 2.43 12.03 3.06
CA PHE A 174 3.14 12.70 4.15
C PHE A 174 2.20 13.69 4.85
N VAL A 175 2.25 13.71 6.18
CA VAL A 175 1.58 14.74 6.97
C VAL A 175 2.63 15.81 7.29
N PRO A 176 2.37 17.10 6.98
CA PRO A 176 3.28 18.16 7.35
C PRO A 176 3.49 18.14 8.86
N GLN A 177 4.71 17.91 9.33
CA GLN A 177 5.01 18.16 10.74
C GLN A 177 4.79 19.64 10.98
N LYS A 178 3.84 19.99 11.86
CA LYS A 178 3.73 21.36 12.38
C LYS A 178 5.13 21.72 12.86
N SER A 179 5.78 22.69 12.21
CA SER A 179 7.06 23.20 12.65
C SER A 179 6.92 23.55 14.13
N LYS A 180 7.56 22.75 14.99
CA LYS A 180 7.70 23.14 16.39
C LYS A 180 8.36 24.51 16.33
N GLY A 181 7.64 25.55 16.74
CA GLY A 181 8.08 26.94 16.62
C GLY A 181 9.53 27.03 17.06
N ILE A 182 10.41 27.36 16.11
CA ILE A 182 11.82 27.57 16.41
C ILE A 182 11.84 28.72 17.42
N PRO A 183 12.31 28.51 18.67
CA PRO A 183 12.50 29.63 19.57
C PRO A 183 13.52 30.55 18.91
N ASN A 184 13.17 31.82 18.72
CA ASN A 184 13.99 32.88 18.13
C ASN A 184 15.46 32.75 18.56
N ARG A 185 16.28 32.07 17.76
CA ARG A 185 17.73 32.20 17.85
C ARG A 185 18.03 33.57 17.24
N ARG A 186 18.30 34.54 18.12
CA ARG A 186 18.97 35.79 17.73
C ARG A 186 20.12 35.44 16.79
N ALA A 187 20.13 36.07 15.63
CA ALA A 187 21.17 35.92 14.63
C ALA A 187 22.56 36.08 15.28
N VAL A 188 23.33 34.99 15.28
CA VAL A 188 24.77 35.03 15.54
C VAL A 188 25.43 35.38 14.20
N PRO A 189 26.35 36.37 14.13
CA PRO A 189 27.02 36.70 12.88
C PRO A 189 27.83 35.50 12.36
N ALA A 190 27.69 35.22 11.07
CA ALA A 190 28.35 34.12 10.39
C ALA A 190 29.88 34.25 10.44
N ALA A 191 30.54 33.31 11.11
CA ALA A 191 31.99 33.08 11.01
C ALA A 191 32.34 31.90 10.10
N THR A 192 31.35 31.18 9.57
CA THR A 192 31.55 30.09 8.61
C THR A 192 31.04 30.53 7.24
N GLY A 193 31.93 30.56 6.25
CA GLY A 193 31.67 31.04 4.87
C GLY A 193 30.70 30.20 4.04
N LYS A 194 29.71 29.52 4.64
CA LYS A 194 28.64 28.85 3.92
C LYS A 194 27.60 29.89 3.50
N ARG A 195 27.55 30.21 2.19
CA ARG A 195 26.41 30.91 1.61
C ARG A 195 25.15 30.05 1.83
N PRO A 196 24.05 30.59 2.38
CA PRO A 196 22.79 29.85 2.41
C PRO A 196 22.42 29.47 0.97
N SER A 197 22.07 28.19 0.77
CA SER A 197 21.63 27.64 -0.50
C SER A 197 20.51 28.50 -1.10
N MET A 198 20.71 28.97 -2.34
CA MET A 198 19.71 29.80 -3.06
C MET A 198 18.37 29.06 -3.31
N LEU A 199 18.30 27.75 -3.04
CA LEU A 199 17.08 26.93 -3.13
C LEU A 199 16.14 27.05 -1.92
N ALA A 200 16.57 27.66 -0.81
CA ALA A 200 15.74 27.81 0.40
C ALA A 200 14.53 28.76 0.23
N ASN A 201 14.49 29.53 -0.85
CA ASN A 201 13.45 30.52 -1.15
C ASN A 201 12.50 30.11 -2.30
N ASP A 202 12.61 28.89 -2.85
CA ASP A 202 11.65 28.42 -3.87
C ASP A 202 10.37 27.89 -3.18
N PRO A 203 9.20 28.51 -3.39
CA PRO A 203 7.93 28.07 -2.82
C PRO A 203 7.47 26.67 -3.29
N ASN A 204 8.14 26.07 -4.30
CA ASN A 204 7.90 24.72 -4.81
C ASN A 204 8.97 23.69 -4.41
N ALA A 205 9.93 24.05 -3.53
CA ALA A 205 10.98 23.12 -3.11
C ALA A 205 10.42 21.95 -2.28
N VAL A 206 10.77 20.72 -2.67
CA VAL A 206 10.48 19.49 -1.90
C VAL A 206 11.33 19.49 -0.62
N PRO A 207 10.74 19.26 0.58
CA PRO A 207 11.43 19.13 1.85
C PRO A 207 12.57 18.10 1.78
N ASP A 208 13.67 18.36 2.47
CA ASP A 208 14.89 17.54 2.39
C ASP A 208 14.69 16.12 2.92
N ASP A 209 13.80 15.92 3.90
CA ASP A 209 13.39 14.62 4.43
C ASP A 209 12.64 13.79 3.38
N VAL A 210 11.68 14.40 2.68
CA VAL A 210 10.95 13.76 1.56
C VAL A 210 11.90 13.43 0.41
N ARG A 211 12.79 14.37 0.06
CA ARG A 211 13.81 14.18 -0.99
C ARG A 211 14.74 13.02 -0.67
N ARG A 212 15.18 12.93 0.59
CA ARG A 212 16.02 11.84 1.10
C ARG A 212 15.29 10.51 1.02
N GLU A 213 14.07 10.40 1.55
CA GLU A 213 13.29 9.15 1.51
C GLU A 213 13.06 8.68 0.06
N VAL A 214 12.72 9.60 -0.86
CA VAL A 214 12.56 9.30 -2.29
C VAL A 214 13.86 8.78 -2.91
N ALA A 215 14.99 9.44 -2.67
CA ALA A 215 16.28 9.04 -3.23
C ALA A 215 16.70 7.64 -2.74
N LEU A 216 16.53 7.37 -1.45
CA LEU A 216 16.85 6.08 -0.84
C LEU A 216 15.92 4.97 -1.37
N LEU A 217 14.62 5.24 -1.47
CA LEU A 217 13.65 4.28 -2.02
C LEU A 217 13.90 4.01 -3.51
N LYS A 218 14.23 5.01 -4.31
CA LYS A 218 14.62 4.80 -5.72
C LYS A 218 15.83 3.88 -5.82
N LYS A 219 16.85 4.11 -4.98
CA LYS A 219 18.04 3.27 -4.90
C LYS A 219 17.71 1.85 -4.43
N ALA A 220 16.74 1.66 -3.53
CA ALA A 220 16.39 0.35 -3.02
C ALA A 220 15.34 -0.41 -3.85
N SER A 221 14.63 0.25 -4.77
CA SER A 221 13.42 -0.26 -5.43
C SER A 221 13.59 -1.54 -6.26
N ASN A 222 14.81 -1.82 -6.72
CA ASN A 222 15.12 -3.01 -7.51
C ASN A 222 15.79 -4.11 -6.69
N LEU A 223 16.03 -3.87 -5.39
CA LEU A 223 16.61 -4.87 -4.51
C LEU A 223 15.57 -5.94 -4.17
N PRO A 224 15.98 -7.23 -4.09
CA PRO A 224 15.07 -8.29 -3.72
C PRO A 224 14.60 -8.10 -2.28
N PHE A 225 13.34 -8.45 -2.03
CA PHE A 225 12.70 -8.37 -0.72
C PHE A 225 12.67 -6.96 -0.10
N VAL A 226 12.86 -5.90 -0.87
CA VAL A 226 12.57 -4.52 -0.47
C VAL A 226 11.29 -4.05 -1.18
N ILE A 227 10.44 -3.30 -0.48
CA ILE A 227 9.23 -2.72 -1.07
C ILE A 227 9.61 -1.76 -2.20
N ARG A 228 9.04 -1.99 -3.38
CA ARG A 228 9.32 -1.18 -4.56
C ARG A 228 8.58 0.16 -4.52
N LEU A 229 9.30 1.25 -4.83
CA LEU A 229 8.68 2.53 -5.19
C LEU A 229 8.32 2.50 -6.68
N HIS A 230 7.05 2.72 -6.97
CA HIS A 230 6.52 2.80 -8.33
C HIS A 230 6.49 4.23 -8.85
N ASP A 231 6.13 5.19 -8.01
CA ASP A 231 5.92 6.57 -8.43
C ASP A 231 6.04 7.56 -7.25
N VAL A 232 6.28 8.84 -7.56
CA VAL A 232 6.29 9.95 -6.61
C VAL A 232 5.41 11.07 -7.15
N ILE A 233 4.41 11.45 -6.36
CA ILE A 233 3.41 12.43 -6.74
C ILE A 233 3.58 13.68 -5.86
N LEU A 234 3.60 14.85 -6.50
CA LEU A 234 3.65 16.15 -5.82
C LEU A 234 2.38 16.95 -6.13
N ASP A 235 1.61 17.24 -5.08
CA ASP A 235 0.52 18.22 -5.13
C ASP A 235 1.11 19.60 -4.83
N THR A 236 1.26 20.43 -5.87
CA THR A 236 1.87 21.75 -5.75
C THR A 236 0.94 22.78 -5.12
N GLU A 237 -0.38 22.54 -5.10
CA GLU A 237 -1.36 23.44 -4.50
C GLU A 237 -1.43 23.28 -2.99
N HIS A 238 -1.50 22.03 -2.51
CA HIS A 238 -1.61 21.72 -1.09
C HIS A 238 -0.27 21.45 -0.41
N ARG A 239 0.83 21.41 -1.19
CA ARG A 239 2.17 21.04 -0.71
C ARG A 239 2.16 19.66 -0.05
N ASP A 240 1.38 18.75 -0.63
CA ASP A 240 1.30 17.36 -0.19
C ASP A 240 2.21 16.48 -1.06
N TYR A 241 2.84 15.51 -0.42
CA TYR A 241 3.78 14.58 -1.04
C TYR A 241 3.24 13.16 -0.90
N TYR A 242 3.32 12.36 -1.97
CA TYR A 242 2.84 10.99 -1.96
C TYR A 242 3.86 10.01 -2.56
N LEU A 243 4.09 8.89 -1.88
CA LEU A 243 4.91 7.78 -2.37
C LEU A 243 3.99 6.64 -2.82
N VAL A 244 4.06 6.27 -4.09
CA VAL A 244 3.31 5.14 -4.63
C VAL A 244 4.17 3.89 -4.54
N MET A 245 3.79 2.98 -3.65
CA MET A 245 4.58 1.79 -3.30
C MET A 245 3.86 0.51 -3.71
N GLU A 246 4.63 -0.57 -3.82
CA GLU A 246 4.10 -1.92 -3.95
C GLU A 246 3.16 -2.26 -2.79
N TYR A 247 1.97 -2.77 -3.11
CA TYR A 247 1.02 -3.23 -2.10
C TYR A 247 1.33 -4.66 -1.66
N MET A 248 1.40 -4.87 -0.34
CA MET A 248 1.67 -6.15 0.30
C MET A 248 0.40 -6.58 1.05
N GLY A 249 -0.40 -7.45 0.42
CA GLY A 249 -1.77 -7.77 0.88
C GLY A 249 -1.89 -8.45 2.25
N GLY A 250 -0.82 -9.07 2.75
CA GLY A 250 -0.79 -9.68 4.07
C GLY A 250 -0.54 -8.69 5.22
N GLY A 251 -0.26 -7.42 4.91
CA GLY A 251 0.06 -6.38 5.91
C GLY A 251 1.37 -6.66 6.65
N ALA A 252 1.57 -5.99 7.78
CA ALA A 252 2.72 -6.25 8.65
C ALA A 252 2.71 -7.71 9.13
N ILE A 253 3.87 -8.38 9.27
CA ILE A 253 3.91 -9.79 9.68
C ILE A 253 3.47 -10.00 11.13
N ALA A 254 3.72 -9.01 11.99
CA ALA A 254 3.26 -8.94 13.36
C ALA A 254 3.24 -7.49 13.86
N GLU A 255 2.42 -7.24 14.88
CA GLU A 255 2.29 -5.93 15.51
C GLU A 255 2.35 -6.06 17.03
N TRP A 256 2.84 -5.02 17.70
CA TRP A 256 2.89 -4.95 19.15
C TRP A 256 1.50 -4.68 19.77
N ASP A 257 1.01 -5.63 20.57
CA ASP A 257 -0.16 -5.45 21.43
C ASP A 257 0.28 -4.84 22.76
N SER A 258 0.02 -3.55 22.94
CA SER A 258 0.37 -2.83 24.17
C SER A 258 -0.38 -3.32 25.41
N SER A 259 -1.58 -3.90 25.24
CA SER A 259 -2.38 -4.40 26.37
C SER A 259 -1.83 -5.72 26.89
N ARG A 260 -1.42 -6.60 25.98
CA ARG A 260 -0.84 -7.92 26.31
C ARG A 260 0.68 -7.90 26.45
N LYS A 261 1.33 -6.79 26.06
CA LYS A 261 2.79 -6.61 26.01
C LYS A 261 3.46 -7.71 25.19
N CYS A 262 2.88 -8.04 24.04
CA CYS A 262 3.38 -9.09 23.17
C CYS A 262 3.15 -8.78 21.69
N TYR A 263 3.93 -9.40 20.82
CA TYR A 263 3.71 -9.38 19.38
C TYR A 263 2.63 -10.37 18.98
N VAL A 264 1.68 -9.91 18.17
CA VAL A 264 0.60 -10.73 17.61
C VAL A 264 0.73 -10.74 16.10
N SER A 265 0.72 -11.92 15.48
CA SER A 265 0.76 -12.02 14.02
C SER A 265 -0.53 -11.50 13.39
N SER A 266 -0.40 -10.76 12.29
CA SER A 266 -1.55 -10.32 11.49
C SER A 266 -2.38 -11.48 10.95
N ARG A 267 -1.75 -12.64 10.70
CA ARG A 267 -2.46 -13.89 10.34
C ARG A 267 -3.38 -14.37 11.47
N ALA A 268 -2.93 -14.21 12.73
CA ALA A 268 -3.69 -14.62 13.92
C ALA A 268 -4.92 -13.73 14.18
N LYS A 269 -4.84 -12.43 13.86
CA LYS A 269 -5.99 -11.51 13.95
C LYS A 269 -7.16 -11.98 13.09
N SER A 270 -6.88 -12.57 11.92
CA SER A 270 -7.91 -13.14 11.03
C SER A 270 -8.49 -14.48 11.50
N ALA A 271 -7.79 -15.18 12.39
CA ALA A 271 -8.10 -16.54 12.79
C ALA A 271 -9.00 -16.61 14.03
N ALA A 272 -9.58 -15.52 14.52
CA ALA A 272 -10.53 -15.45 15.66
C ALA A 272 -10.22 -16.40 16.86
N SER A 273 -8.94 -16.69 17.05
CA SER A 273 -8.39 -17.48 18.13
C SER A 273 -7.66 -16.45 18.97
N GLY A 274 -8.21 -16.13 20.14
CA GLY A 274 -7.60 -15.21 21.09
C GLY A 274 -6.24 -15.69 21.64
N SER A 275 -5.75 -16.86 21.20
CA SER A 275 -4.36 -17.24 21.34
C SER A 275 -3.52 -16.35 20.44
N ALA A 276 -2.46 -15.73 20.98
CA ALA A 276 -1.42 -15.15 20.15
C ALA A 276 -0.82 -16.29 19.32
N ALA A 277 -1.40 -16.58 18.16
CA ALA A 277 -0.91 -17.65 17.30
C ALA A 277 0.42 -17.15 16.75
N LEU A 278 1.48 -17.55 17.44
CA LEU A 278 2.84 -17.43 16.96
C LEU A 278 2.87 -18.06 15.57
N LEU A 279 3.50 -17.37 14.63
CA LEU A 279 3.72 -17.90 13.29
C LEU A 279 4.40 -19.26 13.42
N ASP A 280 4.04 -20.22 12.55
CA ASP A 280 4.78 -21.48 12.55
C ASP A 280 6.25 -21.20 12.21
N GLU A 281 7.13 -22.00 12.81
CA GLU A 281 8.56 -21.77 12.74
C GLU A 281 9.10 -21.78 11.30
N ASN A 282 8.42 -22.48 10.38
CA ASN A 282 8.79 -22.51 8.97
C ASN A 282 8.47 -21.21 8.25
N THR A 283 7.31 -20.60 8.54
CA THR A 283 7.01 -19.24 8.09
C THR A 283 7.99 -18.22 8.68
N ILE A 284 8.32 -18.31 9.98
CA ILE A 284 9.30 -17.41 10.61
C ILE A 284 10.66 -17.54 9.92
N ARG A 285 11.13 -18.76 9.67
CA ARG A 285 12.38 -19.02 8.95
C ARG A 285 12.39 -18.40 7.56
N THR A 286 11.27 -18.49 6.84
CA THR A 286 11.11 -17.87 5.52
C THR A 286 11.22 -16.35 5.60
N TYR A 287 10.51 -15.72 6.55
CA TYR A 287 10.55 -14.27 6.74
C TYR A 287 11.93 -13.77 7.18
N VAL A 288 12.60 -14.45 8.12
CA VAL A 288 13.97 -14.12 8.54
C VAL A 288 14.93 -14.25 7.35
N THR A 289 14.78 -15.29 6.52
CA THR A 289 15.60 -15.44 5.30
C THR A 289 15.37 -14.30 4.32
N ASN A 290 14.11 -13.90 4.07
CA ASN A 290 13.81 -12.76 3.19
C ASN A 290 14.36 -11.44 3.75
N LEU A 291 14.23 -11.21 5.06
CA LEU A 291 14.78 -10.04 5.75
C LEU A 291 16.30 -9.97 5.61
N VAL A 292 17.01 -11.06 5.87
CA VAL A 292 18.48 -11.10 5.77
C VAL A 292 18.95 -10.82 4.34
N LEU A 293 18.24 -11.35 3.33
CA LEU A 293 18.53 -11.05 1.91
C LEU A 293 18.24 -9.58 1.55
N ALA A 294 17.16 -9.00 2.07
CA ALA A 294 16.85 -7.58 1.89
C ALA A 294 17.97 -6.69 2.46
N VAL A 295 18.35 -6.95 3.70
CA VAL A 295 19.40 -6.19 4.41
C VAL A 295 20.77 -6.39 3.74
N GLN A 296 21.09 -7.60 3.28
CA GLN A 296 22.31 -7.83 2.50
C GLN A 296 22.33 -7.01 1.21
N GLY A 297 21.19 -6.93 0.50
CA GLY A 297 21.04 -6.07 -0.68
C GLY A 297 21.25 -4.58 -0.36
N LEU A 298 20.69 -4.09 0.76
CA LEU A 298 20.88 -2.72 1.22
C LEU A 298 22.36 -2.43 1.56
N HIS A 299 22.99 -3.29 2.36
CA HIS A 299 24.38 -3.12 2.80
C HIS A 299 25.37 -3.14 1.62
N LEU A 300 25.15 -4.01 0.63
CA LEU A 300 25.93 -4.03 -0.62
C LEU A 300 25.79 -2.74 -1.44
N ASN A 301 24.70 -1.99 -1.25
CA ASN A 301 24.46 -0.68 -1.88
C ASN A 301 24.75 0.50 -0.92
N HIS A 302 25.51 0.23 0.16
CA HIS A 302 25.91 1.20 1.18
C HIS A 302 24.73 1.87 1.90
N LEU A 303 23.62 1.15 2.04
CA LEU A 303 22.44 1.58 2.76
C LEU A 303 22.30 0.83 4.08
N SER A 304 22.06 1.54 5.18
CA SER A 304 21.60 0.97 6.46
C SER A 304 20.13 1.32 6.68
N HIS A 305 19.35 0.39 7.22
CA HIS A 305 17.91 0.58 7.38
C HIS A 305 17.56 1.33 8.66
N ARG A 306 18.13 0.93 9.80
CA ARG A 306 18.02 1.61 11.11
C ARG A 306 16.63 1.61 11.79
N ASP A 307 15.68 0.82 11.31
CA ASP A 307 14.38 0.60 11.97
C ASP A 307 13.80 -0.77 11.57
N ILE A 308 14.62 -1.81 11.64
CA ILE A 308 14.18 -3.18 11.35
C ILE A 308 13.37 -3.69 12.55
N LYS A 309 12.10 -4.02 12.30
CA LYS A 309 11.15 -4.56 13.29
C LYS A 309 10.00 -5.29 12.59
N PRO A 310 9.21 -6.13 13.27
CA PRO A 310 8.11 -6.86 12.66
C PRO A 310 7.08 -5.99 11.93
N GLU A 311 6.84 -4.76 12.40
CA GLU A 311 5.89 -3.81 11.82
C GLU A 311 6.31 -3.29 10.44
N ASN A 312 7.62 -3.27 10.17
CA ASN A 312 8.20 -2.79 8.90
C ASN A 312 8.43 -3.93 7.89
N LEU A 313 8.05 -5.17 8.25
CA LEU A 313 8.08 -6.33 7.37
C LEU A 313 6.68 -6.66 6.90
N MET A 314 6.46 -6.56 5.59
CA MET A 314 5.14 -6.70 4.99
C MET A 314 5.01 -8.05 4.28
N ALA A 315 3.99 -8.83 4.60
CA ALA A 315 3.69 -10.12 3.97
C ALA A 315 2.92 -9.95 2.64
N ASN A 316 3.15 -10.86 1.70
CA ASN A 316 2.23 -11.02 0.57
C ASN A 316 0.90 -11.62 1.03
N GLU A 317 -0.08 -11.62 0.13
CA GLU A 317 -1.43 -12.11 0.38
C GLU A 317 -1.48 -13.58 0.83
N GLU A 318 -0.60 -14.43 0.29
CA GLU A 318 -0.52 -15.84 0.66
C GLU A 318 0.31 -16.11 1.93
N HIS A 319 0.87 -15.06 2.56
CA HIS A 319 1.79 -15.17 3.69
C HIS A 319 3.01 -16.08 3.43
N THR A 320 3.41 -16.25 2.17
CA THR A 320 4.52 -17.12 1.76
C THR A 320 5.86 -16.40 1.66
N LEU A 321 5.87 -15.06 1.61
CA LEU A 321 7.08 -14.24 1.65
C LEU A 321 6.81 -12.91 2.35
N CYS A 322 7.87 -12.25 2.79
CA CYS A 322 7.80 -10.86 3.25
C CYS A 322 8.80 -9.96 2.53
N LYS A 323 8.53 -8.65 2.55
CA LYS A 323 9.43 -7.60 2.08
C LYS A 323 9.63 -6.53 3.15
N LEU A 324 10.84 -5.97 3.20
CA LEU A 324 11.22 -4.88 4.09
C LEU A 324 10.78 -3.54 3.50
N GLY A 325 10.07 -2.74 4.31
CA GLY A 325 9.60 -1.41 3.97
C GLY A 325 10.02 -0.35 4.98
N ASP A 326 9.60 0.89 4.72
CA ASP A 326 9.86 2.09 5.54
C ASP A 326 11.34 2.48 5.68
N LEU A 327 11.86 3.16 4.66
CA LEU A 327 13.21 3.71 4.66
C LEU A 327 13.28 5.14 5.21
N GLY A 328 12.29 5.61 5.96
CA GLY A 328 12.21 7.00 6.43
C GLY A 328 13.38 7.44 7.33
N VAL A 329 14.05 6.50 8.01
CA VAL A 329 15.25 6.76 8.82
C VAL A 329 16.52 6.10 8.28
N ALA A 330 16.43 5.48 7.10
CA ALA A 330 17.57 4.82 6.46
C ALA A 330 18.68 5.83 6.12
N HIS A 331 19.90 5.33 6.00
CA HIS A 331 21.07 6.16 5.76
C HIS A 331 21.95 5.58 4.66
N TYR A 332 22.39 6.44 3.74
CA TYR A 332 23.27 6.10 2.63
C TYR A 332 24.68 6.64 2.91
N PHE A 333 25.67 5.75 2.83
CA PHE A 333 27.08 6.11 2.98
C PHE A 333 27.72 6.34 1.61
N LYS A 334 28.42 7.46 1.44
CA LYS A 334 29.21 7.74 0.24
C LYS A 334 30.56 7.04 0.33
N GLU A 335 31.07 6.57 -0.81
CA GLU A 335 32.39 5.98 -0.90
C GLU A 335 33.42 7.08 -1.24
N GLU A 336 34.25 7.43 -0.28
CA GLU A 336 35.33 8.42 -0.44
C GLU A 336 36.68 7.76 -0.11
N ASN A 337 37.61 7.78 -1.06
CA ASN A 337 38.96 7.19 -0.90
C ASN A 337 38.95 5.72 -0.41
N GLY A 338 37.91 4.95 -0.76
CA GLY A 338 37.72 3.55 -0.36
C GLY A 338 37.11 3.35 1.05
N ALA A 339 36.78 4.43 1.77
CA ALA A 339 36.05 4.38 3.04
C ALA A 339 34.59 4.82 2.85
N LEU A 340 33.67 4.24 3.61
CA LEU A 340 32.24 4.61 3.61
C LEU A 340 31.99 5.58 4.76
N ARG A 341 31.77 6.87 4.45
CA ARG A 341 31.61 7.94 5.45
C ARG A 341 30.28 8.70 5.28
N ASP A 342 29.81 9.29 6.37
CA ASP A 342 28.67 10.22 6.43
C ASP A 342 29.14 11.65 6.12
N GLU A 343 28.44 12.39 5.24
CA GLU A 343 28.77 13.78 4.88
C GLU A 343 28.86 14.70 6.10
N GLU A 344 27.99 14.50 7.10
CA GLU A 344 27.97 15.34 8.31
C GLU A 344 29.22 15.11 9.19
N ASP A 345 29.81 13.93 9.17
CA ASP A 345 31.00 13.59 9.96
C ASP A 345 32.33 13.94 9.26
N VAL A 346 32.35 14.10 7.92
CA VAL A 346 33.56 14.54 7.17
C VAL A 346 34.00 15.94 7.60
N GLU A 347 33.06 16.88 7.74
CA GLU A 347 33.38 18.24 8.21
C GLU A 347 33.85 18.26 9.68
N ALA A 348 33.35 17.34 10.52
CA ALA A 348 33.75 17.24 11.91
C ALA A 348 35.17 16.67 12.09
N MET A 349 35.62 15.79 11.19
CA MET A 349 36.98 15.25 11.18
C MET A 349 38.03 16.23 10.64
N GLU A 350 37.73 16.99 9.58
CA GLU A 350 38.67 17.98 9.02
C GLU A 350 38.91 19.18 9.96
N LEU A 351 37.96 19.48 10.85
CA LEU A 351 38.10 20.55 11.84
C LEU A 351 38.96 20.19 13.06
N TRP A 352 39.37 18.93 13.22
CA TRP A 352 40.21 18.49 14.35
C TRP A 352 41.70 18.37 13.99
N ASP A 353 42.07 18.46 12.72
CA ASP A 353 43.45 18.29 12.25
C ASP A 353 44.18 19.60 11.91
N LEU A 354 43.69 20.75 12.42
CA LEU A 354 44.30 22.07 12.25
C LEU A 354 44.90 22.65 13.55
N ASN A 355 45.42 21.81 14.45
CA ASN A 355 46.20 22.33 15.58
C ASN A 355 47.27 21.39 16.16
N GLN A 356 48.11 20.81 15.30
CA GLN A 356 49.44 20.36 15.73
C GLN A 356 50.51 21.11 14.92
N ASN A 357 51.00 22.19 15.53
CA ASN A 357 52.24 22.87 15.15
C ASN A 357 53.41 21.89 15.23
N GLU A 358 54.10 21.61 14.12
CA GLU A 358 55.57 21.64 14.04
C GLU A 358 56.03 22.02 12.60
N THR A 359 57.05 22.86 12.53
CA THR A 359 57.57 23.61 11.37
C THR A 359 58.41 22.80 10.36
N PRO A 360 58.61 23.29 9.11
CA PRO A 360 59.23 22.55 8.02
C PRO A 360 60.75 22.77 7.88
N SER A 361 61.52 21.70 7.69
CA SER A 361 62.86 21.74 7.07
C SER A 361 63.20 20.46 6.30
N SER A 362 63.55 20.64 5.02
CA SER A 362 63.83 19.73 3.87
C SER A 362 64.91 18.63 4.05
N PRO A 363 65.24 17.77 3.03
CA PRO A 363 64.60 17.48 1.73
C PRO A 363 64.34 15.97 1.46
N ARG A 364 63.60 15.70 0.37
CA ARG A 364 63.30 14.37 -0.21
C ARG A 364 64.54 13.48 -0.42
N PRO A 365 64.37 12.14 -0.35
CA PRO A 365 65.00 11.23 -1.28
C PRO A 365 63.96 10.48 -2.13
N GLU A 366 64.32 10.24 -3.38
CA GLU A 366 63.59 9.44 -4.35
C GLU A 366 63.74 7.93 -4.10
N SER A 367 62.70 7.19 -4.50
CA SER A 367 62.67 5.75 -4.85
C SER A 367 62.89 4.71 -3.74
N SER A 368 61.87 3.90 -3.47
CA SER A 368 61.82 2.49 -3.89
C SER A 368 60.61 1.75 -3.30
N ASN A 369 60.02 0.93 -4.16
CA ASN A 369 59.12 -0.22 -4.01
C ASN A 369 58.55 -0.63 -2.64
N ASN A 370 57.24 -0.91 -2.71
CA ASN A 370 56.51 -1.99 -2.03
C ASN A 370 56.92 -2.34 -0.61
N ASP A 371 56.09 -1.95 0.35
CA ASP A 371 55.57 -2.91 1.32
C ASP A 371 54.16 -2.49 1.78
N LEU A 372 53.26 -3.47 1.77
CA LEU A 372 51.88 -3.38 2.23
C LEU A 372 51.86 -3.23 3.75
N GLU A 373 51.44 -2.07 4.24
CA GLU A 373 51.10 -1.87 5.66
C GLU A 373 49.70 -2.48 5.96
N PRO A 374 49.59 -3.48 6.85
CA PRO A 374 48.32 -4.06 7.27
C PRO A 374 47.80 -3.31 8.50
N GLY A 375 47.03 -2.22 8.30
CA GLY A 375 46.55 -1.42 9.42
C GLY A 375 45.38 -0.47 9.16
N LYS A 376 44.73 -0.49 7.99
CA LYS A 376 43.50 0.27 7.77
C LYS A 376 42.32 -0.45 8.42
N ARG A 377 42.04 -0.12 9.69
CA ARG A 377 40.73 -0.41 10.31
C ARG A 377 39.64 0.01 9.32
N GLU A 378 38.80 -0.93 8.89
CA GLU A 378 37.69 -0.63 7.98
C GLU A 378 36.65 0.24 8.72
N LEU A 379 36.81 1.56 8.62
CA LEU A 379 35.85 2.58 9.09
C LEU A 379 34.58 2.59 8.21
N ARG A 380 33.99 1.42 7.94
CA ARG A 380 32.80 1.31 7.06
C ARG A 380 31.51 1.49 7.87
N GLY A 381 30.73 2.50 7.50
CA GLY A 381 29.34 2.64 7.97
C GLY A 381 29.20 3.14 9.40
N LEU A 382 30.15 3.94 9.89
CA LEU A 382 30.08 4.54 11.22
C LEU A 382 29.12 5.73 11.23
N ILE A 383 28.34 5.86 12.31
CA ILE A 383 27.40 6.96 12.52
C ILE A 383 27.27 7.28 14.01
N LYS A 384 26.99 8.54 14.37
CA LYS A 384 26.70 8.96 15.76
C LYS A 384 25.22 9.14 16.07
N SER A 385 24.39 9.31 15.04
CA SER A 385 22.96 9.57 15.26
C SER A 385 22.21 8.29 15.64
N THR A 386 21.45 8.35 16.73
CA THR A 386 20.54 7.27 17.13
C THR A 386 19.12 7.59 16.64
N LYS A 387 18.58 6.72 15.77
CA LYS A 387 17.21 6.79 15.24
C LYS A 387 16.61 5.38 15.30
N GLY A 388 15.27 5.30 15.29
CA GLY A 388 14.53 4.05 15.29
C GLY A 388 13.88 3.74 16.64
N THR A 389 13.34 2.53 16.74
CA THR A 389 12.58 2.04 17.90
C THR A 389 13.52 1.53 18.99
N TYR A 390 13.45 2.09 20.20
CA TYR A 390 14.44 1.84 21.27
C TYR A 390 14.65 0.37 21.65
N GLN A 391 13.59 -0.44 21.62
CA GLN A 391 13.66 -1.87 21.96
C GLN A 391 14.48 -2.69 20.95
N PHE A 392 14.77 -2.13 19.77
CA PHE A 392 15.53 -2.76 18.69
C PHE A 392 16.95 -2.21 18.55
N LEU A 393 17.34 -1.24 19.39
CA LEU A 393 18.67 -0.65 19.35
C LEU A 393 19.72 -1.62 19.92
N PRO A 394 20.92 -1.67 19.32
CA PRO A 394 22.03 -2.45 19.84
C PRO A 394 22.76 -1.73 20.99
N PRO A 395 23.52 -2.47 21.83
CA PRO A 395 24.26 -1.89 22.96
C PRO A 395 25.23 -0.77 22.54
N GLU A 396 25.95 -0.95 21.43
CA GLU A 396 26.94 0.03 20.97
C GLU A 396 26.34 1.37 20.52
N SER A 397 25.02 1.45 20.30
CA SER A 397 24.36 2.70 19.93
C SER A 397 23.93 3.56 21.12
N LEU A 398 24.11 3.05 22.35
CA LEU A 398 23.65 3.68 23.59
C LEU A 398 24.74 4.56 24.24
N SER A 399 26.03 4.39 23.89
CA SER A 399 27.13 5.15 24.50
C SER A 399 27.23 6.61 24.01
N GLY A 400 26.58 6.92 22.87
CA GLY A 400 26.71 8.22 22.19
C GLY A 400 27.96 8.34 21.29
N ASP A 401 28.82 7.33 21.28
CA ASP A 401 29.96 7.24 20.37
C ASP A 401 29.52 6.84 18.96
N ALA A 402 30.44 6.96 18.00
CA ALA A 402 30.20 6.46 16.65
C ALA A 402 30.14 4.93 16.64
N PHE A 403 29.11 4.36 16.03
CA PHE A 403 28.89 2.92 15.93
C PHE A 403 28.62 2.48 14.49
N CYS A 404 28.82 1.20 14.18
CA CYS A 404 28.59 0.67 12.84
C CYS A 404 27.09 0.42 12.59
N ALA A 405 26.46 1.23 11.73
CA ALA A 405 25.05 1.10 11.39
C ALA A 405 24.69 -0.25 10.75
N PHE A 406 25.63 -0.86 10.00
CA PHE A 406 25.42 -2.19 9.41
C PHE A 406 25.36 -3.29 10.47
N LYS A 407 26.20 -3.22 11.53
CA LYS A 407 26.13 -4.17 12.65
C LYS A 407 24.90 -3.93 13.52
N ALA A 408 24.42 -2.69 13.60
CA ALA A 408 23.16 -2.35 14.26
C ALA A 408 21.95 -2.99 13.57
N ASP A 409 21.90 -2.96 12.23
CA ASP A 409 20.85 -3.66 11.47
C ASP A 409 20.84 -5.17 11.76
N ILE A 410 22.03 -5.80 11.88
CA ILE A 410 22.15 -7.23 12.22
C ILE A 410 21.56 -7.53 13.60
N TRP A 411 21.85 -6.69 14.60
CA TRP A 411 21.24 -6.83 15.92
C TRP A 411 19.71 -6.75 15.85
N ALA A 412 19.18 -5.77 15.10
CA ALA A 412 17.74 -5.58 14.93
C ALA A 412 17.06 -6.78 14.22
N ILE A 413 17.76 -7.48 13.31
CA ILE A 413 17.32 -8.78 12.76
C ILE A 413 17.14 -9.81 13.89
N GLY A 414 18.09 -9.88 14.84
CA GLY A 414 18.02 -10.80 15.98
C GLY A 414 16.84 -10.50 16.91
N VAL A 415 16.62 -9.22 17.24
CA VAL A 415 15.47 -8.81 18.07
C VAL A 415 14.16 -9.12 17.36
N THR A 416 14.09 -8.87 16.05
CA THR A 416 12.93 -9.21 15.21
C THR A 416 12.66 -10.72 15.18
N MET A 417 13.70 -11.53 14.98
CA MET A 417 13.58 -13.01 15.00
C MET A 417 13.09 -13.50 16.37
N TYR A 418 13.64 -12.97 17.46
CA TYR A 418 13.21 -13.30 18.82
C TYR A 418 11.73 -12.97 19.03
N ALA A 419 11.30 -11.77 18.62
CA ALA A 419 9.92 -11.32 18.71
C ALA A 419 8.94 -12.23 17.95
N LEU A 420 9.32 -12.68 16.75
CA LEU A 420 8.48 -13.59 15.95
C LEU A 420 8.38 -14.99 16.57
N LEU A 421 9.47 -15.51 17.15
CA LEU A 421 9.51 -16.85 17.74
C LEU A 421 8.76 -16.94 19.07
N PHE A 422 8.83 -15.88 19.88
CA PHE A 422 8.38 -15.94 21.28
C PHE A 422 7.24 -14.97 21.60
N GLY A 423 6.85 -14.11 20.67
CA GLY A 423 5.84 -13.08 20.88
C GLY A 423 6.25 -12.03 21.90
N SER A 424 7.48 -12.06 22.42
CA SER A 424 8.00 -11.13 23.43
C SER A 424 9.33 -10.57 22.96
N LEU A 425 9.76 -9.45 23.55
CA LEU A 425 11.07 -8.88 23.25
C LEU A 425 12.15 -9.52 24.14
N PRO A 426 13.41 -9.61 23.66
CA PRO A 426 14.50 -10.16 24.47
C PRO A 426 14.82 -9.27 25.68
N TYR A 427 14.64 -7.94 25.52
CA TYR A 427 14.79 -6.95 26.58
C TYR A 427 13.59 -6.00 26.52
N TYR A 428 12.98 -5.71 27.67
CA TYR A 428 11.84 -4.81 27.76
C TYR A 428 11.81 -4.11 29.12
N SER A 429 11.55 -2.81 29.10
CA SER A 429 11.08 -2.04 30.24
C SER A 429 10.16 -0.92 29.74
N THR A 430 9.28 -0.46 30.61
CA THR A 430 8.51 0.78 30.42
C THR A 430 9.36 2.02 30.68
N ASP A 431 10.47 1.89 31.40
CA ASP A 431 11.46 2.93 31.62
C ASP A 431 12.61 2.80 30.60
N VAL A 432 12.95 3.91 29.94
CA VAL A 432 13.95 3.91 28.84
C VAL A 432 15.36 3.69 29.37
N THR A 433 15.69 4.25 30.54
CA THR A 433 17.01 4.09 31.16
C THR A 433 17.20 2.65 31.61
N GLU A 434 16.21 2.06 32.29
CA GLU A 434 16.25 0.65 32.67
C GLU A 434 16.32 -0.26 31.43
N LEU A 435 15.61 0.06 30.35
CA LEU A 435 15.70 -0.69 29.09
C LEU A 435 17.14 -0.68 28.55
N PHE A 436 17.80 0.48 28.58
CA PHE A 436 19.18 0.60 28.12
C PHE A 436 20.15 -0.20 29.00
N ASP A 437 20.01 -0.13 30.32
CA ASP A 437 20.81 -0.92 31.26
C ASP A 437 20.67 -2.43 30.99
N LYS A 438 19.45 -2.90 30.72
CA LYS A 438 19.18 -4.31 30.33
C LYS A 438 19.80 -4.67 28.98
N ILE A 439 19.69 -3.80 27.98
CA ILE A 439 20.30 -4.02 26.66
C ILE A 439 21.82 -4.10 26.79
N GLU A 440 22.44 -3.33 27.68
CA GLU A 440 23.89 -3.37 27.88
C GLU A 440 24.34 -4.59 28.70
N SER A 441 23.66 -4.88 29.81
CA SER A 441 24.19 -5.76 30.87
C SER A 441 23.50 -7.12 30.98
N ASP A 442 22.20 -7.23 30.69
CA ASP A 442 21.46 -8.46 30.94
C ASP A 442 21.84 -9.57 29.93
N PRO A 443 21.97 -10.83 30.39
CA PRO A 443 22.18 -11.96 29.50
C PRO A 443 20.92 -12.29 28.70
N LEU A 444 21.09 -12.78 27.48
CA LEU A 444 19.98 -13.26 26.67
C LEU A 444 19.34 -14.51 27.31
N THR A 445 18.05 -14.42 27.62
CA THR A 445 17.24 -15.52 28.16
C THR A 445 16.23 -16.02 27.13
N PHE A 446 15.68 -17.21 27.32
CA PHE A 446 14.69 -17.81 26.42
C PHE A 446 13.52 -18.37 27.24
N PRO A 447 12.26 -18.30 26.74
CA PRO A 447 11.13 -18.94 27.38
C PRO A 447 11.32 -20.45 27.52
N GLU A 448 10.80 -21.05 28.59
CA GLU A 448 10.89 -22.51 28.84
C GLU A 448 10.31 -23.35 27.69
N ALA A 449 9.30 -22.81 27.00
CA ALA A 449 8.67 -23.45 25.86
C ALA A 449 9.60 -23.60 24.64
N CYS A 450 10.71 -22.86 24.57
CA CYS A 450 11.65 -22.94 23.46
C CYS A 450 12.49 -24.23 23.54
N GLN A 451 12.21 -25.21 22.67
CA GLN A 451 12.96 -26.46 22.60
C GLN A 451 13.99 -26.52 21.45
N ASP A 452 13.90 -25.64 20.45
CA ASP A 452 14.82 -25.65 19.30
C ASP A 452 16.19 -25.05 19.67
N ASN A 453 17.19 -25.91 19.80
CA ASN A 453 18.55 -25.50 20.12
C ASN A 453 19.25 -24.74 18.98
N ASP A 454 18.93 -25.01 17.71
CA ASP A 454 19.51 -24.29 16.58
C ASP A 454 18.96 -22.84 16.55
N ALA A 455 17.70 -22.63 16.92
CA ALA A 455 17.14 -21.28 17.03
C ALA A 455 17.84 -20.47 18.13
N LYS A 456 18.06 -21.08 19.31
CA LYS A 456 18.79 -20.45 20.43
C LYS A 456 20.23 -20.15 20.07
N ASP A 457 20.92 -21.08 19.40
CA ASP A 457 22.31 -20.93 18.96
C ASP A 457 22.45 -19.74 17.99
N LEU A 458 21.56 -19.67 16.99
CA LEU A 458 21.53 -18.54 16.06
C LEU A 458 21.27 -17.20 16.77
N LEU A 459 20.27 -17.15 17.65
CA LEU A 459 19.94 -15.92 18.39
C LEU A 459 21.08 -15.45 19.29
N ARG A 460 21.82 -16.36 19.94
CA ARG A 460 23.02 -15.99 20.70
C ARG A 460 24.11 -15.36 19.82
N GLY A 461 24.32 -15.90 18.62
CA GLY A 461 25.29 -15.34 17.67
C GLY A 461 24.89 -13.97 17.12
N ILE A 462 23.60 -13.74 16.85
CA ILE A 462 23.09 -12.47 16.31
C ILE A 462 22.99 -11.39 17.39
N LEU A 463 22.57 -11.75 18.61
CA LEU A 463 22.41 -10.85 19.76
C LEU A 463 23.65 -10.85 20.66
N GLU A 464 24.82 -11.12 20.09
CA GLU A 464 26.10 -10.90 20.75
C GLU A 464 26.31 -9.40 20.97
N LYS A 465 26.64 -9.02 22.21
CA LYS A 465 26.74 -7.62 22.64
C LYS A 465 27.95 -6.95 21.99
N ASP A 466 29.06 -7.69 21.87
CA ASP A 466 30.25 -7.23 21.18
C ASP A 466 30.04 -7.25 19.65
N PRO A 467 29.98 -6.08 18.98
CA PRO A 467 29.67 -6.00 17.55
C PRO A 467 30.71 -6.69 16.66
N GLU A 468 31.94 -6.89 17.14
CA GLU A 468 33.00 -7.57 16.39
C GLU A 468 32.88 -9.10 16.46
N LYS A 469 32.31 -9.62 17.54
CA LYS A 469 32.01 -11.06 17.70
C LYS A 469 30.65 -11.45 17.15
N ARG A 470 29.79 -10.46 16.90
CA ARG A 470 28.43 -10.64 16.35
C ARG A 470 28.46 -11.32 14.99
N GLY A 471 27.57 -12.29 14.82
CA GLY A 471 27.39 -13.03 13.57
C GLY A 471 27.19 -12.11 12.38
N THR A 472 27.62 -12.56 11.20
CA THR A 472 27.47 -11.80 9.95
C THR A 472 26.21 -12.23 9.21
N LEU A 473 25.71 -11.41 8.27
CA LEU A 473 24.58 -11.81 7.41
C LEU A 473 24.86 -13.15 6.69
N GLU A 474 26.10 -13.36 6.25
CA GLU A 474 26.51 -14.62 5.62
C GLU A 474 26.45 -15.79 6.62
N SER A 475 26.91 -15.62 7.86
CA SER A 475 26.83 -16.69 8.87
C SER A 475 25.37 -17.01 9.22
N ILE A 476 24.48 -16.03 9.25
CA ILE A 476 23.04 -16.21 9.48
C ILE A 476 22.43 -17.07 8.36
N LEU A 477 22.73 -16.77 7.09
CA LEU A 477 22.24 -17.54 5.94
C LEU A 477 22.82 -18.96 5.88
N GLN A 478 24.04 -19.17 6.39
CA GLN A 478 24.69 -20.48 6.44
C GLN A 478 24.27 -21.31 7.66
N HIS A 479 23.62 -20.70 8.65
CA HIS A 479 23.26 -21.38 9.89
C HIS A 479 22.31 -22.58 9.67
N ARG A 480 22.44 -23.61 10.54
CA ARG A 480 21.63 -24.84 10.48
C ARG A 480 20.13 -24.55 10.57
N TRP A 481 19.75 -23.61 11.45
CA TRP A 481 18.37 -23.17 11.61
C TRP A 481 17.79 -22.59 10.31
N THR A 482 18.54 -21.70 9.64
CA THR A 482 18.10 -21.01 8.42
C THR A 482 18.02 -21.98 7.24
N ASN A 483 18.99 -22.88 7.09
CA ASN A 483 19.03 -23.84 5.98
C ASN A 483 18.08 -25.03 6.15
N ARG A 484 17.45 -25.21 7.32
CA ARG A 484 16.51 -26.31 7.56
C ARG A 484 15.30 -26.17 6.61
N ASN A 485 15.04 -27.21 5.82
CA ASN A 485 13.95 -27.27 4.83
C ASN A 485 13.99 -26.18 3.74
N ILE A 486 15.11 -25.46 3.57
CA ILE A 486 15.33 -24.50 2.48
C ILE A 486 16.22 -25.13 1.41
N ASN A 487 15.93 -24.86 0.14
CA ASN A 487 16.82 -25.24 -0.96
C ASN A 487 18.08 -24.37 -0.96
N ALA A 488 19.15 -24.85 -0.33
CA ALA A 488 20.44 -24.15 -0.22
C ALA A 488 21.03 -23.73 -1.58
N LYS A 489 20.79 -24.49 -2.67
CA LYS A 489 21.22 -24.12 -4.03
C LYS A 489 20.47 -22.88 -4.53
N SER A 490 19.16 -22.81 -4.27
CA SER A 490 18.34 -21.63 -4.59
C SER A 490 18.81 -20.40 -3.81
N LEU A 491 19.04 -20.56 -2.50
CA LEU A 491 19.52 -19.48 -1.63
C LEU A 491 20.87 -18.93 -2.10
N ARG A 492 21.85 -19.81 -2.37
CA ARG A 492 23.15 -19.40 -2.93
C ARG A 492 23.03 -18.64 -4.25
N LYS A 493 22.10 -19.06 -5.12
CA LYS A 493 21.84 -18.35 -6.38
C LYS A 493 21.29 -16.94 -6.14
N GLN A 494 20.42 -16.75 -5.15
CA GLN A 494 19.89 -15.42 -4.78
C GLN A 494 20.99 -14.52 -4.22
N VAL A 495 21.84 -15.03 -3.32
CA VAL A 495 23.00 -14.30 -2.77
C VAL A 495 23.98 -13.91 -3.87
N GLN A 496 24.24 -14.81 -4.82
CA GLN A 496 25.13 -14.53 -5.94
C GLN A 496 24.55 -13.47 -6.89
N ALA A 497 23.24 -13.51 -7.16
CA ALA A 497 22.55 -12.52 -7.99
C ALA A 497 22.60 -11.11 -7.34
N LEU A 498 22.46 -11.04 -6.01
CA LEU A 498 22.63 -9.81 -5.25
C LEU A 498 24.02 -9.18 -5.45
N LYS A 499 25.09 -9.98 -5.32
CA LYS A 499 26.48 -9.53 -5.50
C LYS A 499 26.81 -9.08 -6.93
N GLN A 500 26.03 -9.52 -7.92
CA GLN A 500 26.20 -9.18 -9.33
C GLN A 500 25.32 -8.01 -9.79
N THR A 501 24.48 -7.47 -8.89
CA THR A 501 23.62 -6.33 -9.22
C THR A 501 24.49 -5.07 -9.35
N PRO A 502 24.39 -4.31 -10.45
CA PRO A 502 25.17 -3.08 -10.64
C PRO A 502 24.96 -2.13 -9.45
N ALA A 503 26.05 -1.54 -8.95
CA ALA A 503 25.98 -0.52 -7.92
C ALA A 503 25.15 0.67 -8.43
N ILE A 504 24.14 1.05 -7.67
CA ILE A 504 23.20 2.09 -8.09
C ILE A 504 23.81 3.45 -7.79
N SER A 505 24.18 4.22 -8.82
CA SER A 505 24.53 5.64 -8.65
C SER A 505 23.26 6.48 -8.51
N VAL A 506 23.29 7.48 -7.63
CA VAL A 506 22.26 8.52 -7.55
C VAL A 506 22.97 9.80 -7.91
N GLU A 507 22.70 10.33 -9.10
CA GLU A 507 23.24 11.63 -9.48
C GLU A 507 22.29 12.73 -8.97
N ASP A 508 22.84 13.75 -8.32
CA ASP A 508 22.07 14.85 -7.70
C ASP A 508 21.15 15.59 -8.68
N HIS A 509 21.44 15.51 -9.98
CA HIS A 509 20.64 16.11 -11.04
C HIS A 509 19.38 15.32 -11.40
N GLU A 510 19.32 14.01 -11.10
CA GLU A 510 18.12 13.17 -11.30
C GLU A 510 17.06 13.40 -10.19
N MET A 511 17.46 13.98 -9.05
CA MET A 511 16.56 14.33 -7.94
C MET A 511 15.64 15.51 -8.25
N GLY A 512 16.02 16.42 -9.16
CA GLY A 512 15.16 17.52 -9.62
C GLY A 512 14.06 17.07 -10.60
N SER A 513 14.36 16.02 -11.38
CA SER A 513 13.44 15.35 -12.33
C SER A 513 12.69 14.17 -11.70
N ALA A 514 12.90 13.89 -10.41
CA ALA A 514 12.47 12.65 -9.76
C ALA A 514 10.95 12.53 -9.53
N VAL A 515 10.21 13.62 -9.69
CA VAL A 515 8.76 13.69 -9.51
C VAL A 515 8.10 13.36 -10.84
N SER A 516 7.49 12.19 -10.97
CA SER A 516 6.87 11.80 -12.25
C SER A 516 5.61 12.60 -12.55
N VAL A 517 4.94 13.13 -11.51
CA VAL A 517 3.74 13.95 -11.65
C VAL A 517 3.76 15.13 -10.67
N ARG A 518 3.92 16.34 -11.21
CA ARG A 518 3.59 17.60 -10.53
C ARG A 518 2.20 18.00 -11.00
N PHE A 519 1.27 18.19 -10.08
CA PHE A 519 -0.08 18.65 -10.42
C PHE A 519 -0.55 19.73 -9.45
N THR A 520 -1.15 20.79 -10.00
CA THR A 520 -2.10 21.63 -9.27
C THR A 520 -3.47 20.94 -9.36
N LYS A 521 -4.28 21.01 -8.31
CA LYS A 521 -5.48 20.17 -8.20
C LYS A 521 -6.40 20.35 -9.42
N MET A 522 -6.82 19.25 -10.03
CA MET A 522 -8.06 19.20 -10.84
C MET A 522 -9.28 19.26 -9.89
N ARG A 523 -9.41 20.32 -9.09
CA ARG A 523 -10.60 20.48 -8.22
C ARG A 523 -11.87 20.79 -9.03
N ALA A 524 -11.78 20.96 -10.34
CA ALA A 524 -12.89 21.42 -11.19
C ALA A 524 -13.19 20.57 -12.44
N ALA A 525 -12.39 19.56 -12.81
CA ALA A 525 -12.56 18.87 -14.11
C ALA A 525 -13.08 17.41 -14.00
N MET A 526 -13.30 16.89 -12.80
CA MET A 526 -13.90 15.57 -12.58
C MET A 526 -14.90 15.59 -11.41
N HIS A 527 -15.69 16.67 -11.28
CA HIS A 527 -17.02 16.47 -10.72
C HIS A 527 -17.79 15.67 -11.76
N TRP A 528 -17.83 14.36 -11.52
CA TRP A 528 -18.70 13.44 -12.23
C TRP A 528 -20.13 14.02 -12.20
N HIS A 529 -20.67 14.34 -13.37
CA HIS A 529 -22.11 14.45 -13.58
C HIS A 529 -22.51 13.21 -14.37
N PRO A 530 -23.47 12.40 -13.90
CA PRO A 530 -24.05 11.38 -14.76
C PRO A 530 -24.72 12.09 -15.93
N SER A 531 -24.67 11.45 -17.10
CA SER A 531 -25.43 11.81 -18.29
C SER A 531 -26.83 12.37 -17.98
N GLU A 532 -27.20 13.43 -18.71
CA GLU A 532 -28.48 14.15 -18.65
C GLU A 532 -29.67 13.28 -18.21
N GLY A 533 -30.27 13.62 -17.07
CA GLY A 533 -31.53 13.04 -16.60
C GLY A 533 -31.54 12.41 -15.20
N LYS A 534 -30.40 12.34 -14.50
CA LYS A 534 -30.36 12.02 -13.06
C LYS A 534 -29.69 13.18 -12.32
N ASP A 535 -30.35 13.69 -11.29
CA ASP A 535 -29.78 14.74 -10.43
C ASP A 535 -28.35 14.36 -10.00
N PRO A 536 -27.40 15.31 -9.95
CA PRO A 536 -26.07 15.03 -9.46
C PRO A 536 -26.14 14.42 -8.07
N LEU A 537 -25.46 13.28 -7.87
CA LEU A 537 -25.31 12.70 -6.53
C LEU A 537 -24.61 13.73 -5.62
N PRO A 538 -25.26 14.23 -4.56
CA PRO A 538 -24.64 15.18 -3.67
C PRO A 538 -24.02 14.43 -2.49
N SER A 539 -22.71 14.16 -2.54
CA SER A 539 -21.91 13.89 -1.33
C SER A 539 -20.38 14.02 -1.46
N THR A 540 -19.82 14.47 -2.60
CA THR A 540 -18.36 14.60 -2.76
C THR A 540 -17.79 16.00 -2.51
N THR A 541 -18.60 16.97 -2.06
CA THR A 541 -18.04 18.19 -1.46
C THR A 541 -17.46 17.87 -0.09
N GLY A 542 -16.23 17.32 -0.07
CA GLY A 542 -15.39 17.23 1.12
C GLY A 542 -15.33 15.85 1.77
N ILE A 543 -14.61 14.90 1.17
CA ILE A 543 -14.15 13.66 1.86
C ILE A 543 -13.25 13.99 3.07
N SER A 544 -12.82 15.25 3.22
CA SER A 544 -11.98 15.75 4.32
C SER A 544 -12.74 16.54 5.41
N SER A 545 -14.03 16.88 5.22
CA SER A 545 -14.79 17.61 6.25
C SER A 545 -15.55 16.63 7.13
N THR A 546 -15.26 16.66 8.43
CA THR A 546 -16.11 16.02 9.44
C THR A 546 -17.53 16.60 9.34
N PRO A 547 -18.57 15.75 9.36
CA PRO A 547 -19.95 16.20 9.29
C PRO A 547 -20.29 17.11 10.47
N GLN A 548 -21.13 18.11 10.23
CA GLN A 548 -21.58 19.06 11.25
C GLN A 548 -22.80 18.51 12.00
N GLU A 549 -22.95 18.89 13.27
CA GLU A 549 -24.09 18.46 14.10
C GLU A 549 -25.43 18.79 13.41
N GLY A 550 -26.33 17.79 13.30
CA GLY A 550 -27.63 17.94 12.65
C GLY A 550 -27.61 17.85 11.12
N GLU A 551 -26.46 17.59 10.50
CA GLU A 551 -26.33 17.40 9.06
C GLU A 551 -27.09 16.14 8.59
N LYS A 552 -27.79 16.27 7.44
CA LYS A 552 -28.52 15.15 6.82
C LYS A 552 -27.57 14.35 5.94
N TYR A 553 -27.25 13.13 6.37
CA TYR A 553 -26.54 12.17 5.52
C TYR A 553 -27.43 11.69 4.37
N ARG A 554 -26.86 11.53 3.18
CA ARG A 554 -27.57 11.05 1.98
C ARG A 554 -26.93 9.75 1.51
N PRO A 555 -27.46 8.59 1.94
CA PRO A 555 -26.89 7.30 1.57
C PRO A 555 -27.13 6.99 0.11
N ASN A 556 -26.23 6.19 -0.48
CA ASN A 556 -26.29 5.77 -1.87
C ASN A 556 -26.03 4.25 -2.00
N PRO A 557 -26.98 3.39 -1.61
CA PRO A 557 -26.84 1.95 -1.74
C PRO A 557 -26.84 1.49 -3.21
N ILE A 558 -26.21 0.34 -3.47
CA ILE A 558 -26.29 -0.36 -4.77
C ILE A 558 -27.74 -0.79 -4.99
N ASP A 559 -28.28 -0.46 -6.15
CA ASP A 559 -29.62 -0.91 -6.54
C ASP A 559 -29.61 -2.41 -6.85
N THR A 560 -30.31 -3.20 -6.04
CA THR A 560 -30.44 -4.65 -6.18
C THR A 560 -31.84 -5.08 -6.60
N ASN A 561 -32.76 -4.15 -6.88
CA ASN A 561 -34.19 -4.45 -7.07
C ASN A 561 -34.46 -5.39 -8.26
N GLN A 562 -33.64 -5.30 -9.31
CA GLN A 562 -33.76 -6.13 -10.51
C GLN A 562 -32.81 -7.33 -10.51
N THR A 563 -32.08 -7.57 -9.42
CA THR A 563 -31.05 -8.59 -9.36
C THR A 563 -31.60 -9.91 -8.80
N THR A 564 -31.43 -10.98 -9.56
CA THR A 564 -31.79 -12.33 -9.13
C THR A 564 -30.57 -13.10 -8.64
N LEU A 565 -30.74 -13.85 -7.55
CA LEU A 565 -29.68 -14.68 -7.01
C LEU A 565 -29.54 -15.99 -7.82
N PRO A 566 -28.32 -16.54 -7.96
CA PRO A 566 -28.12 -17.80 -8.65
C PRO A 566 -28.82 -18.98 -7.93
N ALA A 567 -29.45 -19.86 -8.70
CA ALA A 567 -30.17 -21.03 -8.16
C ALA A 567 -29.30 -22.00 -7.35
N TRP A 568 -27.97 -22.00 -7.54
CA TRP A 568 -27.06 -22.85 -6.75
C TRP A 568 -26.99 -22.46 -5.29
N LEU A 569 -27.35 -21.21 -4.94
CA LEU A 569 -27.28 -20.68 -3.60
C LEU A 569 -28.38 -21.26 -2.70
N GLU A 570 -29.55 -21.56 -3.24
CA GLU A 570 -30.73 -22.01 -2.49
C GLU A 570 -30.42 -23.14 -1.47
N PRO A 571 -29.77 -24.26 -1.86
CA PRO A 571 -29.43 -25.32 -0.90
C PRO A 571 -28.32 -24.97 0.10
N HIS A 572 -27.62 -23.85 -0.08
CA HIS A 572 -26.49 -23.41 0.76
C HIS A 572 -26.81 -22.18 1.61
N ARG A 573 -27.91 -21.49 1.32
CA ARG A 573 -28.25 -20.18 1.88
C ARG A 573 -28.30 -20.19 3.40
N GLU A 574 -28.99 -21.17 3.98
CA GLU A 574 -29.09 -21.32 5.45
C GLU A 574 -27.75 -21.65 6.09
N LEU A 575 -26.92 -22.44 5.43
CA LEU A 575 -25.58 -22.78 5.91
C LEU A 575 -24.65 -21.56 5.95
N VAL A 576 -24.67 -20.74 4.89
CA VAL A 576 -23.88 -19.49 4.83
C VAL A 576 -24.34 -18.50 5.89
N ALA A 577 -25.65 -18.35 6.09
CA ALA A 577 -26.21 -17.50 7.14
C ALA A 577 -25.84 -18.02 8.55
N ALA A 578 -25.88 -19.34 8.76
CA ALA A 578 -25.49 -19.95 10.02
C ALA A 578 -24.00 -19.75 10.32
N GLN A 579 -23.13 -19.80 9.31
CA GLN A 579 -21.71 -19.51 9.46
C GLN A 579 -21.46 -18.05 9.86
N MET A 580 -22.11 -17.10 9.17
CA MET A 580 -22.02 -15.68 9.50
C MET A 580 -22.50 -15.39 10.93
N HIS A 581 -23.61 -15.99 11.36
CA HIS A 581 -24.13 -15.87 12.73
C HIS A 581 -23.19 -16.51 13.76
N TYR A 582 -22.58 -17.64 13.43
CA TYR A 582 -21.56 -18.28 14.27
C TYR A 582 -20.34 -17.38 14.50
N ASP A 583 -19.82 -16.75 13.44
CA ASP A 583 -18.66 -15.85 13.55
C ASP A 583 -19.00 -14.62 14.40
N TRP A 584 -20.21 -14.07 14.26
CA TRP A 584 -20.69 -12.99 15.12
C TRP A 584 -20.79 -13.43 16.60
N CYS A 585 -21.38 -14.60 16.87
CA CYS A 585 -21.48 -15.13 18.24
C CYS A 585 -20.09 -15.31 18.86
N ARG A 586 -19.16 -15.90 18.11
CA ARG A 586 -17.78 -16.14 18.53
C ARG A 586 -17.06 -14.82 18.86
N SER A 587 -17.18 -13.81 18.00
CA SER A 587 -16.59 -12.49 18.24
C SER A 587 -17.12 -11.86 19.54
N LYS A 588 -18.44 -11.90 19.75
CA LYS A 588 -19.09 -11.41 20.98
C LYS A 588 -18.63 -12.16 22.23
N THR A 589 -18.59 -13.49 22.19
CA THR A 589 -18.12 -14.30 23.32
C THR A 589 -16.67 -13.98 23.69
N LEU A 590 -15.79 -13.79 22.69
CA LEU A 590 -14.39 -13.39 22.93
C LEU A 590 -14.26 -12.00 23.54
N ALA A 591 -15.19 -11.09 23.23
CA ALA A 591 -15.31 -9.78 23.87
C ALA A 591 -15.96 -9.85 25.26
N GLY A 592 -16.23 -11.04 25.80
CA GLY A 592 -16.78 -11.26 27.14
C GLY A 592 -18.31 -11.31 27.21
N TRP A 593 -19.00 -11.31 26.06
CA TRP A 593 -20.46 -11.37 26.07
C TRP A 593 -20.99 -12.77 26.38
N THR A 594 -22.15 -12.84 27.01
CA THR A 594 -22.82 -14.09 27.42
C THR A 594 -24.29 -14.12 27.00
N HIS A 595 -24.84 -15.33 26.86
CA HIS A 595 -26.26 -15.50 26.53
C HIS A 595 -27.16 -15.17 27.73
N GLY A 596 -28.30 -14.52 27.46
CA GLY A 596 -29.40 -14.34 28.40
C GLY A 596 -30.66 -13.86 27.69
N GLU A 597 -31.83 -14.06 28.30
CA GLU A 597 -33.15 -13.81 27.66
C GLU A 597 -33.37 -12.34 27.27
N THR A 598 -32.76 -11.41 28.01
CA THR A 598 -32.87 -9.97 27.77
C THR A 598 -31.49 -9.37 27.53
N ARG A 599 -31.40 -8.45 26.55
CA ARG A 599 -30.17 -7.71 26.27
C ARG A 599 -29.81 -6.78 27.43
N ASP A 600 -28.57 -6.85 27.91
CA ASP A 600 -28.02 -5.99 28.96
C ASP A 600 -26.56 -5.65 28.60
N ASP A 601 -26.35 -4.48 28.01
CA ASP A 601 -25.03 -4.07 27.51
C ASP A 601 -24.02 -3.81 28.64
N ALA A 602 -24.49 -3.41 29.84
CA ALA A 602 -23.60 -3.18 30.99
C ALA A 602 -23.04 -4.48 31.56
N LYS A 603 -23.80 -5.58 31.46
CA LYS A 603 -23.37 -6.93 31.83
C LYS A 603 -22.87 -7.76 30.64
N LEU A 604 -22.83 -7.17 29.44
CA LEU A 604 -22.47 -7.83 28.19
C LEU A 604 -23.34 -9.08 27.92
N ILE A 605 -24.66 -8.97 28.06
CA ILE A 605 -25.62 -10.07 27.83
C ILE A 605 -26.38 -9.84 26.52
N HIS A 606 -26.52 -10.87 25.68
CA HIS A 606 -27.27 -10.78 24.43
C HIS A 606 -28.10 -12.06 24.12
N PRO A 607 -29.39 -11.93 23.74
CA PRO A 607 -30.29 -13.08 23.54
C PRO A 607 -29.96 -13.93 22.31
N CYS A 608 -29.44 -13.32 21.24
CA CYS A 608 -29.06 -14.07 20.03
C CYS A 608 -27.75 -14.86 20.13
N LEU A 609 -27.09 -14.93 21.30
CA LEU A 609 -25.86 -15.73 21.50
C LEU A 609 -26.15 -17.23 21.65
N VAL A 610 -26.88 -17.76 20.69
CA VAL A 610 -27.25 -19.17 20.55
C VAL A 610 -27.05 -19.60 19.10
N PRO A 611 -26.93 -20.91 18.80
CA PRO A 611 -26.87 -21.38 17.42
C PRO A 611 -28.06 -20.86 16.59
N MET A 612 -27.85 -20.54 15.31
CA MET A 612 -28.87 -19.91 14.46
C MET A 612 -30.21 -20.67 14.43
N ARG A 613 -30.17 -22.02 14.51
CA ARG A 613 -31.35 -22.89 14.58
C ARG A 613 -32.24 -22.69 15.83
N MET A 614 -31.71 -22.04 16.86
CA MET A 614 -32.42 -21.73 18.12
C MET A 614 -32.96 -20.30 18.14
N LEU A 615 -32.67 -19.50 17.12
CA LEU A 615 -33.22 -18.15 17.01
C LEU A 615 -34.71 -18.21 16.69
N ASP A 616 -35.42 -17.15 17.08
CA ASP A 616 -36.76 -16.91 16.56
C ASP A 616 -36.76 -16.70 15.03
N THR A 617 -37.94 -16.77 14.44
CA THR A 617 -38.11 -16.63 12.99
C THR A 617 -37.59 -15.30 12.47
N GLU A 618 -37.80 -14.21 13.21
CA GLU A 618 -37.41 -12.87 12.78
C GLU A 618 -35.89 -12.67 12.74
N ALA A 619 -35.17 -13.08 13.79
CA ALA A 619 -33.72 -13.04 13.87
C ALA A 619 -33.06 -13.99 12.87
N ARG A 620 -33.67 -15.17 12.64
CA ARG A 620 -33.22 -16.09 11.59
C ARG A 620 -33.38 -15.46 10.20
N ASP A 621 -34.54 -14.86 9.93
CA ASP A 621 -34.83 -14.20 8.64
C ASP A 621 -33.97 -12.95 8.41
N ARG A 622 -33.56 -12.25 9.47
CA ARG A 622 -32.58 -11.15 9.38
C ARG A 622 -31.24 -11.64 8.85
N ASN A 623 -30.70 -12.71 9.43
CA ASN A 623 -29.43 -13.30 8.98
C ASN A 623 -29.50 -13.75 7.51
N LEU A 624 -30.61 -14.39 7.13
CA LEU A 624 -30.85 -14.82 5.76
C LEU A 624 -30.92 -13.65 4.78
N ARG A 625 -31.64 -12.57 5.14
CA ARG A 625 -31.71 -11.33 4.34
C ARG A 625 -30.35 -10.67 4.18
N SER A 626 -29.53 -10.63 5.23
CA SER A 626 -28.17 -10.07 5.13
C SER A 626 -27.31 -10.81 4.12
N VAL A 627 -27.38 -12.16 4.09
CA VAL A 627 -26.68 -12.96 3.06
C VAL A 627 -27.17 -12.64 1.65
N ASP A 628 -28.49 -12.56 1.47
CA ASP A 628 -29.07 -12.25 0.17
C ASP A 628 -28.66 -10.88 -0.34
N GLU A 629 -28.72 -9.85 0.51
CA GLU A 629 -28.37 -8.49 0.11
C GLU A 629 -26.89 -8.40 -0.27
N ILE A 630 -25.99 -9.06 0.47
CA ILE A 630 -24.57 -9.12 0.10
C ILE A 630 -24.40 -9.76 -1.28
N LEU A 631 -25.03 -10.92 -1.54
CA LEU A 631 -24.85 -11.65 -2.80
C LEU A 631 -25.59 -11.01 -3.99
N LYS A 632 -26.71 -10.32 -3.75
CA LYS A 632 -27.36 -9.50 -4.77
C LYS A 632 -26.47 -8.32 -5.13
N CYS A 633 -25.82 -7.68 -4.16
CA CYS A 633 -24.86 -6.61 -4.46
C CYS A 633 -23.69 -7.12 -5.31
N VAL A 634 -23.15 -8.30 -5.01
CA VAL A 634 -22.12 -8.95 -5.85
C VAL A 634 -22.61 -9.12 -7.30
N ALA A 635 -23.82 -9.64 -7.48
CA ALA A 635 -24.41 -9.81 -8.81
C ALA A 635 -24.69 -8.47 -9.52
N ALA A 636 -25.22 -7.47 -8.80
CA ALA A 636 -25.50 -6.13 -9.31
C ALA A 636 -24.23 -5.39 -9.75
N LEU A 637 -23.11 -5.63 -9.05
CA LEU A 637 -21.78 -5.15 -9.45
C LEU A 637 -21.23 -5.82 -10.71
N GLY A 638 -21.93 -6.81 -11.27
CA GLY A 638 -21.52 -7.57 -12.45
C GLY A 638 -20.41 -8.59 -12.19
N VAL A 639 -20.15 -8.94 -10.93
CA VAL A 639 -19.14 -9.95 -10.56
C VAL A 639 -19.66 -11.33 -10.96
N ARG A 640 -18.86 -12.08 -11.73
CA ARG A 640 -19.25 -13.43 -12.15
C ARG A 640 -19.12 -14.41 -10.99
N MET A 641 -20.17 -15.21 -10.74
CA MET A 641 -20.20 -16.27 -9.74
C MET A 641 -20.29 -17.63 -10.41
N ASP A 642 -19.15 -18.32 -10.52
CA ASP A 642 -19.06 -19.66 -11.12
C ASP A 642 -19.07 -20.72 -10.02
N TYR A 643 -20.12 -21.54 -9.94
CA TYR A 643 -20.24 -22.58 -8.94
C TYR A 643 -19.86 -23.96 -9.48
N ARG A 644 -18.99 -24.66 -8.75
CA ARG A 644 -18.71 -26.09 -8.96
C ARG A 644 -18.75 -26.80 -7.62
N ARG A 645 -19.67 -27.75 -7.46
CA ARG A 645 -19.83 -28.53 -6.24
C ARG A 645 -18.48 -29.10 -5.79
N SER A 646 -18.07 -28.75 -4.58
CA SER A 646 -16.85 -29.26 -3.98
C SER A 646 -16.98 -30.75 -3.65
N THR A 647 -16.11 -31.60 -4.20
CA THR A 647 -16.04 -33.02 -3.85
C THR A 647 -15.43 -33.27 -2.47
N LYS A 648 -14.86 -32.23 -1.84
CA LYS A 648 -14.14 -32.30 -0.56
C LYS A 648 -15.06 -32.20 0.67
N LEU A 649 -16.28 -31.68 0.51
CA LEU A 649 -17.27 -31.53 1.59
C LEU A 649 -18.42 -32.51 1.34
N LYS A 650 -18.39 -33.67 2.01
CA LYS A 650 -19.45 -34.68 1.90
C LYS A 650 -20.75 -34.23 2.58
N THR A 651 -20.64 -33.55 3.72
CA THR A 651 -21.73 -32.95 4.51
C THR A 651 -21.19 -31.70 5.22
N PRO A 652 -21.42 -30.49 4.68
CA PRO A 652 -20.88 -29.27 5.29
C PRO A 652 -21.67 -28.89 6.56
N GLU A 653 -20.97 -28.71 7.68
CA GLU A 653 -21.51 -28.25 8.96
C GLU A 653 -20.77 -27.00 9.43
N VAL A 654 -21.44 -26.16 10.23
CA VAL A 654 -20.86 -24.95 10.85
C VAL A 654 -20.19 -25.35 12.17
N PRO A 655 -18.94 -24.93 12.45
CA PRO A 655 -18.15 -23.98 11.66
C PRO A 655 -17.49 -24.58 10.42
N LEU A 656 -17.57 -23.85 9.30
CA LEU A 656 -16.85 -24.14 8.08
C LEU A 656 -15.34 -23.86 8.26
N PRO A 657 -14.44 -24.65 7.64
CA PRO A 657 -13.00 -24.45 7.76
C PRO A 657 -12.52 -23.31 6.84
N LEU A 658 -12.83 -22.06 7.21
CA LEU A 658 -12.57 -20.86 6.42
C LEU A 658 -11.10 -20.41 6.42
N ASP A 659 -10.28 -20.90 7.36
CA ASP A 659 -8.86 -20.51 7.50
C ASP A 659 -8.00 -20.88 6.27
N ARG A 660 -8.46 -21.86 5.48
CA ARG A 660 -7.77 -22.32 4.27
C ARG A 660 -8.20 -21.55 3.01
N VAL A 661 -9.23 -20.72 3.12
CA VAL A 661 -9.73 -19.91 2.02
C VAL A 661 -8.92 -18.62 1.95
N HIS A 662 -8.01 -18.60 0.99
CA HIS A 662 -7.21 -17.42 0.67
C HIS A 662 -8.03 -16.50 -0.24
N LEU A 663 -8.08 -15.22 0.12
CA LEU A 663 -8.69 -14.19 -0.71
C LEU A 663 -7.62 -13.68 -1.67
N SER A 664 -8.03 -13.28 -2.88
CA SER A 664 -7.19 -12.47 -3.76
C SER A 664 -7.46 -10.99 -3.51
N TRP A 665 -6.55 -10.10 -3.94
CA TRP A 665 -6.72 -8.67 -3.68
C TRP A 665 -8.03 -8.14 -4.30
N ASP A 666 -8.41 -8.64 -5.49
CA ASP A 666 -9.67 -8.31 -6.16
C ASP A 666 -10.89 -8.63 -5.26
N MET A 667 -10.78 -9.69 -4.45
CA MET A 667 -11.81 -10.06 -3.47
C MET A 667 -11.76 -9.15 -2.24
N VAL A 668 -10.57 -8.76 -1.77
CA VAL A 668 -10.44 -7.79 -0.66
C VAL A 668 -11.07 -6.45 -1.05
N MET A 669 -10.85 -5.98 -2.27
CA MET A 669 -11.48 -4.77 -2.79
C MET A 669 -13.00 -4.92 -2.89
N LEU A 670 -13.49 -6.07 -3.39
CA LEU A 670 -14.92 -6.35 -3.44
C LEU A 670 -15.53 -6.35 -2.02
N ILE A 671 -14.85 -6.94 -1.04
CA ILE A 671 -15.28 -6.92 0.36
C ILE A 671 -15.39 -5.49 0.88
N ASP A 672 -14.40 -4.63 0.59
CA ASP A 672 -14.43 -3.23 1.02
C ASP A 672 -15.62 -2.47 0.39
N LEU A 673 -15.93 -2.71 -0.89
CA LEU A 673 -17.10 -2.12 -1.57
C LEU A 673 -18.43 -2.62 -1.00
N LEU A 674 -18.52 -3.90 -0.67
CA LEU A 674 -19.71 -4.50 -0.08
C LEU A 674 -19.92 -4.08 1.37
N ALA A 675 -18.84 -3.87 2.13
CA ALA A 675 -18.91 -3.37 3.49
C ALA A 675 -19.38 -1.91 3.51
N GLU A 676 -18.84 -1.06 2.63
CA GLU A 676 -19.38 0.28 2.39
C GLU A 676 -20.86 0.22 2.03
N ASN A 677 -21.23 -0.62 1.08
CA ASN A 677 -22.63 -0.76 0.67
C ASN A 677 -23.55 -1.20 1.82
N SER A 678 -23.08 -2.11 2.68
CA SER A 678 -23.85 -2.57 3.84
C SER A 678 -24.15 -1.42 4.80
N HIS A 679 -23.19 -0.50 4.97
CA HIS A 679 -23.40 0.74 5.72
C HIS A 679 -24.39 1.68 5.03
N GLU A 680 -24.32 1.84 3.70
CA GLU A 680 -25.27 2.67 2.95
C GLU A 680 -26.72 2.15 3.05
N VAL A 681 -26.90 0.83 3.00
CA VAL A 681 -28.21 0.19 3.19
C VAL A 681 -28.73 0.43 4.61
N TRP A 682 -27.87 0.27 5.62
CA TRP A 682 -28.21 0.56 7.01
C TRP A 682 -28.63 2.03 7.20
N ALA A 683 -27.82 2.96 6.69
CA ALA A 683 -28.07 4.40 6.79
C ALA A 683 -29.39 4.81 6.11
N THR A 684 -29.74 4.15 5.00
CA THR A 684 -31.01 4.40 4.29
C THR A 684 -32.24 4.17 5.18
N GLY A 685 -32.23 3.15 6.05
CA GLY A 685 -33.32 2.89 7.00
C GLY A 685 -33.50 4.00 8.03
N TYR A 686 -32.42 4.66 8.43
CA TYR A 686 -32.45 5.78 9.36
C TYR A 686 -32.84 7.10 8.69
N THR A 687 -32.28 7.39 7.51
CA THR A 687 -32.55 8.65 6.80
C THR A 687 -33.97 8.73 6.25
N THR A 688 -34.58 7.59 5.89
CA THR A 688 -36.02 7.51 5.56
C THR A 688 -36.92 7.84 6.75
N SER A 689 -36.41 7.69 7.98
CA SER A 689 -37.08 8.04 9.23
C SER A 689 -36.67 9.42 9.77
N ASP A 690 -36.08 10.27 8.92
CA ASP A 690 -35.63 11.64 9.19
C ASP A 690 -34.48 11.78 10.22
N TRP A 691 -33.70 10.72 10.44
CA TRP A 691 -32.52 10.77 11.30
C TRP A 691 -31.36 11.57 10.68
N ARG A 692 -30.50 12.12 11.56
CA ARG A 692 -29.40 13.03 11.19
C ARG A 692 -28.10 12.64 11.89
N PHE A 693 -26.99 13.15 11.38
CA PHE A 693 -25.73 13.06 12.10
C PHE A 693 -25.84 13.81 13.43
N GLY A 694 -25.33 13.19 14.49
CA GLY A 694 -25.03 13.88 15.74
C GLY A 694 -23.94 13.15 16.50
N SER A 695 -23.20 13.88 17.31
CA SER A 695 -22.04 13.36 18.05
C SER A 695 -22.37 12.20 19.00
N GLN A 696 -23.64 12.06 19.40
CA GLN A 696 -24.14 10.99 20.26
C GLN A 696 -25.43 10.40 19.69
N PHE A 697 -25.73 9.16 20.10
CA PHE A 697 -27.02 8.54 19.83
C PHE A 697 -28.08 9.18 20.72
N ASP A 698 -29.12 9.74 20.10
CA ASP A 698 -30.29 10.28 20.78
C ASP A 698 -31.55 9.93 19.97
N GLU A 699 -32.40 9.10 20.56
CA GLU A 699 -33.64 8.63 19.94
C GLU A 699 -34.70 9.74 19.83
N ALA A 700 -34.76 10.64 20.81
CA ALA A 700 -35.72 11.75 20.82
C ALA A 700 -35.33 12.83 19.81
N ALA A 701 -34.04 13.15 19.72
CA ALA A 701 -33.50 14.08 18.73
C ALA A 701 -33.30 13.45 17.34
N LYS A 702 -33.45 12.12 17.22
CA LYS A 702 -33.18 11.32 16.02
C LYS A 702 -31.77 11.56 15.46
N THR A 703 -30.77 11.53 16.32
CA THR A 703 -29.36 11.68 15.94
C THR A 703 -28.57 10.41 16.14
N HIS A 704 -27.64 10.11 15.22
CA HIS A 704 -26.78 8.94 15.31
C HIS A 704 -25.34 9.26 14.85
N PRO A 705 -24.29 8.86 15.58
CA PRO A 705 -22.89 9.19 15.26
C PRO A 705 -22.37 8.53 13.99
N SER A 706 -22.88 7.35 13.66
CA SER A 706 -22.52 6.63 12.43
C SER A 706 -23.27 7.11 11.17
N LEU A 707 -24.16 8.12 11.23
CA LEU A 707 -24.79 8.70 10.03
C LEU A 707 -23.84 9.65 9.30
N LYS A 708 -22.76 9.07 8.78
CA LYS A 708 -21.66 9.71 8.05
C LYS A 708 -21.15 8.74 6.99
N SER A 709 -20.29 9.22 6.09
CA SER A 709 -19.65 8.37 5.08
C SER A 709 -18.93 7.18 5.74
N TYR A 710 -19.02 6.00 5.11
CA TYR A 710 -18.33 4.80 5.56
C TYR A 710 -16.84 5.05 5.83
N MET A 711 -16.18 5.89 5.03
CA MET A 711 -14.76 6.24 5.18
C MET A 711 -14.44 6.98 6.48
N LEU A 712 -15.43 7.68 7.06
CA LEU A 712 -15.32 8.44 8.30
C LEU A 712 -15.78 7.67 9.54
N LEU A 713 -16.25 6.43 9.37
CA LEU A 713 -16.58 5.55 10.49
C LEU A 713 -15.33 5.18 11.29
N ASP A 714 -15.58 4.77 12.52
CA ASP A 714 -14.53 4.27 13.40
C ASP A 714 -14.02 2.93 12.84
N GLU A 715 -12.72 2.68 12.99
CA GLU A 715 -12.11 1.46 12.43
C GLU A 715 -12.73 0.17 12.98
N HIS A 716 -13.20 0.19 14.22
CA HIS A 716 -13.91 -0.95 14.82
C HIS A 716 -15.18 -1.32 14.03
N ASP A 717 -16.02 -0.34 13.68
CA ASP A 717 -17.27 -0.57 12.96
C ASP A 717 -17.02 -1.04 11.52
N LYS A 718 -16.01 -0.47 10.87
CA LYS A 718 -15.56 -0.91 9.54
C LYS A 718 -15.09 -2.37 9.57
N VAL A 719 -14.30 -2.73 10.57
CA VAL A 719 -13.79 -4.11 10.74
C VAL A 719 -14.94 -5.10 10.90
N LEU A 720 -15.90 -4.83 11.79
CA LEU A 720 -17.05 -5.70 12.01
C LEU A 720 -17.87 -5.91 10.74
N THR A 721 -18.13 -4.84 9.99
CA THR A 721 -18.90 -4.91 8.74
C THR A 721 -18.15 -5.74 7.68
N ARG A 722 -16.84 -5.54 7.53
CA ARG A 722 -16.00 -6.34 6.62
C ARG A 722 -15.92 -7.80 7.02
N GLU A 723 -15.87 -8.12 8.31
CA GLU A 723 -15.84 -9.50 8.81
C GLU A 723 -17.11 -10.27 8.42
N GLY A 724 -18.29 -9.65 8.55
CA GLY A 724 -19.55 -10.23 8.11
C GLY A 724 -19.55 -10.55 6.61
N VAL A 725 -19.19 -9.58 5.77
CA VAL A 725 -19.06 -9.78 4.32
C VAL A 725 -18.02 -10.84 3.98
N THR A 726 -16.87 -10.82 4.66
CA THR A 726 -15.79 -11.80 4.47
C THR A 726 -16.26 -13.21 4.79
N SER A 727 -16.99 -13.39 5.89
CA SER A 727 -17.57 -14.68 6.29
C SER A 727 -18.48 -15.23 5.20
N VAL A 728 -19.38 -14.40 4.65
CA VAL A 728 -20.29 -14.79 3.55
C VAL A 728 -19.52 -15.24 2.30
N LEU A 729 -18.58 -14.42 1.83
CA LEU A 729 -17.83 -14.73 0.60
C LEU A 729 -16.90 -15.95 0.77
N LYS A 730 -16.18 -16.05 1.90
CA LYS A 730 -15.34 -17.23 2.19
C LYS A 730 -16.17 -18.50 2.32
N SER A 731 -17.35 -18.43 2.92
CA SER A 731 -18.27 -19.56 3.01
C SER A 731 -18.71 -20.03 1.62
N CYS A 732 -19.09 -19.10 0.74
CA CYS A 732 -19.42 -19.42 -0.65
C CYS A 732 -18.23 -20.06 -1.38
N MET A 733 -17.02 -19.53 -1.21
CA MET A 733 -15.80 -20.09 -1.81
C MET A 733 -15.49 -21.50 -1.30
N GLN A 734 -15.65 -21.73 0.01
CA GLN A 734 -15.45 -23.03 0.62
C GLN A 734 -16.42 -24.09 0.08
N LEU A 735 -17.65 -23.68 -0.24
CA LEU A 735 -18.69 -24.54 -0.82
C LEU A 735 -18.48 -24.81 -2.33
N GLY A 736 -17.56 -24.09 -2.97
CA GLY A 736 -17.18 -24.29 -4.37
C GLY A 736 -17.59 -23.17 -5.33
N CYS A 737 -18.00 -22.01 -4.81
CA CYS A 737 -18.20 -20.81 -5.62
C CYS A 737 -16.84 -20.16 -5.96
N ARG A 738 -16.69 -19.66 -7.18
CA ARG A 738 -15.58 -18.80 -7.59
C ARG A 738 -16.14 -17.46 -8.03
N PHE A 739 -15.68 -16.40 -7.38
CA PHE A 739 -15.97 -15.02 -7.77
C PHE A 739 -14.91 -14.53 -8.76
N SER A 740 -15.32 -13.86 -9.82
CA SER A 740 -14.42 -13.22 -10.78
C SER A 740 -14.79 -11.75 -10.94
N CYS A 741 -14.06 -10.88 -10.25
CA CYS A 741 -14.19 -9.43 -10.34
C CYS A 741 -13.54 -8.88 -11.61
N SER A 742 -12.49 -9.55 -12.10
CA SER A 742 -11.69 -9.11 -13.25
C SER A 742 -11.86 -10.04 -14.47
N HIS A 743 -12.01 -9.44 -15.65
CA HIS A 743 -12.02 -10.04 -16.97
C HIS A 743 -10.62 -10.48 -17.44
N ARG A 744 -9.54 -10.11 -16.73
CA ARG A 744 -8.15 -10.49 -17.11
C ARG A 744 -7.83 -11.99 -16.92
N GLY A 745 -8.81 -12.80 -16.50
CA GLY A 745 -8.67 -14.23 -16.18
C GLY A 745 -9.08 -15.24 -17.26
N ARG A 746 -8.87 -14.97 -18.56
CA ARG A 746 -8.85 -16.03 -19.59
C ARG A 746 -7.71 -15.83 -20.58
N LYS A 747 -6.54 -16.34 -20.23
CA LYS A 747 -5.68 -17.01 -21.21
C LYS A 747 -5.69 -18.50 -20.85
N SER A 748 -6.39 -19.29 -21.66
CA SER A 748 -6.08 -20.70 -21.87
C SER A 748 -4.76 -20.82 -22.59
#